data_AF-A0A4R2IBJ5-F1
#
_entry.id   AF-A0A4R2IBJ5-F1
#
_cell.length_a   1.000
_cell.length_b   1.000
_cell.length_c   1.000
_cell.angle_alpha   90.00
_cell.angle_beta   90.00
_cell.angle_gamma   90.00
#
_symmetry.space_group_name_H-M   'P 1'
#
loop_
_entity.id
_entity.type
_entity.pdbx_description
1 polymer ?
#
loop_
_entity_poly.entity_id
_entity_poly.type
_entity_poly.pdbx_seq_one_letter_code
_entity_poly.pdbx_strand_id
1 'polypeptide(L)'
;MLGESDGTKGDATIEQIGRRRTFTRTLQLAVILAVVQWPMRDAVHDAAGLAADCEVPGRLSLLLDAMFIMAYVYAAYRAYKYVKFLNRQSWTRVAAIGSWLVCVAAVLDVVEDIRLWRDFGTGPCADLSTGWFSWLMRAVALIGVLILAGCYFATSRYGQRKLYGVQLEQPATFRRILDDGKDSGRLVITCSGGGIRSASFCLGALQLLREKGLYDKASTVIGVSGGGYMAAAFHVLRRTCADPFSPGSPELARLRRQTRYLLQGGRAMFRAALSVLFGLVVNLLLIGIVLRAIAWVLGWFLADQGVILPGDQDIQVDWRPNGSWFFVGLSVFLIAVSAAMFLLEKVWDRWARMPDGVRKVLTTIGNASLLYGVPVAVLLLGVPGGLYLLGQLPGDSSDQPSLPSALLALVDPTKQGVASFGALVVVLIGLGKSVWNGLAVEGKEATGLRARLLAFGRTKLAPWAASAIIVIAAVIVLLRWTGGYATDRSYQEDWNVALVLALIAVAIKVLTDANRTSLHSFYRERLSRAFLVKRQDNGAAVALDYHLRLRYSDWAKPVDGGPQLVIAGVANVDDADFVPTQRGCVPFVFDAEQIGIVGDRSLPDGGRRTTDDYEREADVLKREVTVPAAMAISGAALSPLTGRVNSRTRPVRLLLAVLNARLGVWLPNPYWNNRPEPAFPEVRGFFPRVRRYVGSVIDKPGPYRLLREAIGSPSMYDRRIYVTDGGHYDNLGLAEALRREPAQVIVIDASNDAEDRFTALAEAIATARMDHGIRIDIDPSPMVRGAKPRADRAWAYGIATHPLKDGEEKPYKTEIFFVKAVLAGHLGWDIEQYAVQHPDFPRRTTGDQFYDEWDFEAYRALGYSLAESLTEHHRVRHRLADL
;
A
#
# COMPACT_ATOMS: atom_id res chain seq x y z
N MET A 1 -6.55 -22.10 -1.17
CA MET A 1 -5.84 -23.40 -1.25
C MET A 1 -4.51 -23.26 -0.56
N LEU A 2 -4.23 -24.08 0.44
CA LEU A 2 -2.92 -24.22 1.11
C LEU A 2 -1.96 -25.10 0.27
N GLY A 3 -2.01 -24.97 -1.06
CA GLY A 3 -1.17 -25.73 -1.98
C GLY A 3 0.12 -24.98 -2.26
N GLU A 4 1.23 -25.71 -2.37
CA GLU A 4 2.51 -25.15 -2.83
C GLU A 4 2.34 -24.43 -4.16
N SER A 5 2.64 -23.13 -4.19
CA SER A 5 2.58 -22.33 -5.40
C SER A 5 3.83 -22.58 -6.27
N ASP A 6 3.77 -22.20 -7.55
CA ASP A 6 4.96 -22.22 -8.42
C ASP A 6 6.13 -21.41 -7.80
N GLY A 7 5.83 -20.45 -6.90
CA GLY A 7 6.82 -19.68 -6.16
C GLY A 7 7.49 -20.50 -5.06
N THR A 8 6.71 -21.15 -4.20
CA THR A 8 7.25 -21.98 -3.10
C THR A 8 7.97 -23.23 -3.60
N LYS A 9 7.60 -23.75 -4.78
CA LYS A 9 8.31 -24.86 -5.45
C LYS A 9 9.66 -24.45 -6.07
N GLY A 10 9.98 -23.16 -6.07
CA GLY A 10 11.15 -22.64 -6.79
C GLY A 10 10.99 -22.70 -8.32
N ASP A 11 9.78 -22.95 -8.82
CA ASP A 11 9.51 -23.16 -10.23
C ASP A 11 9.42 -21.86 -11.04
N ALA A 12 9.13 -20.76 -10.36
CA ALA A 12 9.10 -19.43 -10.94
C ALA A 12 9.52 -18.36 -9.93
N THR A 13 10.17 -17.30 -10.40
CA THR A 13 10.47 -16.13 -9.55
C THR A 13 9.20 -15.33 -9.24
N ILE A 14 9.26 -14.51 -8.19
CA ILE A 14 8.18 -13.57 -7.85
C ILE A 14 7.82 -12.68 -9.05
N GLU A 15 8.82 -12.18 -9.79
CA GLU A 15 8.60 -11.38 -10.99
C GLU A 15 7.92 -12.19 -12.12
N GLN A 16 8.31 -13.45 -12.33
CA GLN A 16 7.68 -14.31 -13.35
C GLN A 16 6.19 -14.53 -13.05
N ILE A 17 5.86 -14.88 -11.81
CA ILE A 17 4.47 -15.09 -11.37
C ILE A 17 3.69 -13.78 -11.46
N GLY A 18 4.28 -12.68 -11.00
CA GLY A 18 3.70 -11.34 -11.07
C GLY A 18 3.37 -10.89 -12.49
N ARG A 19 4.30 -11.05 -13.44
CA ARG A 19 4.08 -10.76 -14.86
C ARG A 19 2.99 -11.65 -15.46
N ARG A 20 2.96 -12.94 -15.13
CA ARG A 20 1.90 -13.88 -15.59
C ARG A 20 0.52 -13.48 -15.06
N ARG A 21 0.38 -13.21 -13.75
CA ARG A 21 -0.88 -12.74 -13.14
C ARG A 21 -1.37 -11.44 -13.78
N THR A 22 -0.44 -10.52 -14.02
CA THR A 22 -0.71 -9.22 -14.64
C THR A 22 -1.17 -9.38 -16.10
N PHE A 23 -0.57 -10.29 -16.86
CA PHE A 23 -1.03 -10.66 -18.20
C PHE A 23 -2.42 -11.33 -18.16
N THR A 24 -2.62 -12.35 -17.32
CA THR A 24 -3.89 -13.06 -17.20
C THR A 24 -5.05 -12.13 -16.82
N ARG A 25 -4.85 -11.20 -15.88
CA ARG A 25 -5.88 -10.22 -15.50
C ARG A 25 -6.26 -9.28 -16.65
N THR A 26 -5.30 -8.88 -17.49
CA THR A 26 -5.60 -8.07 -18.67
C THR A 26 -6.34 -8.85 -19.74
N LEU A 27 -5.97 -10.12 -19.93
CA LEU A 27 -6.69 -11.01 -20.84
C LEU A 27 -8.13 -11.24 -20.36
N GLN A 28 -8.32 -11.49 -19.06
CA GLN A 28 -9.65 -11.60 -18.44
C GLN A 28 -10.47 -10.33 -18.64
N LEU A 29 -9.87 -9.15 -18.43
CA LEU A 29 -10.53 -7.87 -18.68
C LEU A 29 -10.97 -7.74 -20.14
N ALA A 30 -10.12 -8.10 -21.11
CA ALA A 30 -10.49 -8.08 -22.52
C ALA A 30 -11.68 -9.02 -22.81
N VAL A 31 -11.66 -10.24 -22.27
CA VAL A 31 -12.79 -11.18 -22.42
C VAL A 31 -14.07 -10.62 -21.80
N ILE A 32 -13.99 -10.03 -20.61
CA ILE A 32 -15.15 -9.43 -19.95
C ILE A 32 -15.71 -8.27 -20.78
N LEU A 33 -14.86 -7.39 -21.29
CA LEU A 33 -15.30 -6.27 -22.13
C LEU A 33 -16.01 -6.76 -23.40
N ALA A 34 -15.48 -7.80 -24.05
CA ALA A 34 -16.14 -8.41 -25.21
C ALA A 34 -17.51 -9.03 -24.86
N VAL A 35 -17.64 -9.67 -23.69
CA VAL A 35 -18.92 -10.22 -23.22
C VAL A 35 -19.92 -9.12 -22.87
N VAL A 36 -19.47 -8.06 -22.19
CA VAL A 36 -20.31 -6.91 -21.80
C VAL A 36 -20.75 -6.09 -23.02
N GLN A 37 -19.97 -6.11 -24.10
CA GLN A 37 -20.32 -5.46 -25.37
C GLN A 37 -21.43 -6.21 -26.13
N TRP A 38 -21.55 -7.53 -25.96
CA TRP A 38 -22.47 -8.35 -26.76
C TRP A 38 -23.93 -7.84 -26.73
N PRO A 39 -24.57 -7.57 -25.57
CA PRO A 39 -25.96 -7.09 -25.56
C PRO A 39 -26.19 -5.84 -26.39
N MET A 40 -25.20 -4.93 -26.46
CA MET A 40 -25.31 -3.72 -27.28
C MET A 40 -25.23 -4.03 -28.77
N ARG A 41 -24.45 -5.02 -29.17
CA ARG A 41 -24.41 -5.49 -30.57
C ARG A 41 -25.73 -6.13 -30.97
N ASP A 42 -26.30 -6.93 -30.09
CA ASP A 42 -27.58 -7.60 -30.28
C ASP A 42 -28.72 -6.57 -30.46
N ALA A 43 -28.78 -5.58 -29.56
CA ALA A 43 -29.75 -4.49 -29.64
C ALA A 43 -29.66 -3.68 -30.95
N VAL A 44 -28.46 -3.47 -31.49
CA VAL A 44 -28.30 -2.81 -32.81
C VAL A 44 -28.86 -3.67 -33.94
N HIS A 45 -28.69 -4.99 -33.88
CA HIS A 45 -29.25 -5.91 -34.88
C HIS A 45 -30.78 -5.99 -34.79
N ASP A 46 -31.33 -6.02 -33.58
CA ASP A 46 -32.78 -6.06 -33.36
C ASP A 46 -33.47 -4.75 -33.77
N ALA A 47 -32.79 -3.61 -33.63
CA ALA A 47 -33.28 -2.28 -34.05
C ALA A 47 -33.08 -1.97 -35.55
N ALA A 48 -32.68 -2.96 -36.37
CA ALA A 48 -32.34 -2.76 -37.77
C ALA A 48 -33.47 -2.06 -38.57
N GLY A 49 -33.21 -0.84 -39.03
CA GLY A 49 -34.14 -0.04 -39.86
C GLY A 49 -34.72 1.21 -39.19
N LEU A 50 -34.56 1.38 -37.86
CA LEU A 50 -35.05 2.55 -37.11
C LEU A 50 -33.87 3.32 -36.50
N ALA A 51 -33.43 4.39 -37.18
CA ALA A 51 -32.20 5.13 -36.86
C ALA A 51 -32.14 5.65 -35.40
N ALA A 52 -33.28 6.00 -34.80
CA ALA A 52 -33.34 6.51 -33.44
C ALA A 52 -33.07 5.41 -32.39
N ASP A 53 -33.42 4.16 -32.65
CA ASP A 53 -33.41 3.10 -31.63
C ASP A 53 -32.04 2.40 -31.53
N CYS A 54 -31.18 2.56 -32.54
CA CYS A 54 -29.83 1.97 -32.56
C CYS A 54 -28.70 2.94 -32.18
N GLU A 55 -28.94 4.24 -32.04
CA GLU A 55 -27.89 5.24 -31.77
C GLU A 55 -27.19 5.00 -30.42
N VAL A 56 -27.96 4.84 -29.35
CA VAL A 56 -27.44 4.61 -27.99
C VAL A 56 -26.70 3.28 -27.87
N PRO A 57 -27.29 2.12 -28.21
CA PRO A 57 -26.58 0.84 -28.12
C PRO A 57 -25.36 0.80 -29.06
N GLY A 58 -25.45 1.38 -30.27
CA GLY A 58 -24.34 1.46 -31.22
C GLY A 58 -23.14 2.23 -30.66
N ARG A 59 -23.36 3.45 -30.17
CA ARG A 59 -22.29 4.28 -29.59
C ARG A 59 -21.73 3.71 -28.29
N LEU A 60 -22.57 3.13 -27.43
CA LEU A 60 -22.12 2.49 -26.20
C LEU A 60 -21.27 1.24 -26.51
N SER A 61 -21.65 0.47 -27.54
CA SER A 61 -20.87 -0.66 -28.06
C SER A 61 -19.48 -0.22 -28.53
N LEU A 62 -19.37 0.88 -29.29
CA LEU A 62 -18.10 1.44 -29.74
C LEU A 62 -17.21 1.94 -28.58
N LEU A 63 -17.80 2.51 -27.51
CA LEU A 63 -17.04 2.90 -26.31
C LEU A 63 -16.45 1.68 -25.58
N LEU A 64 -17.22 0.58 -25.49
CA LEU A 64 -16.72 -0.67 -24.94
C LEU A 64 -15.67 -1.30 -25.85
N ASP A 65 -15.82 -1.20 -27.18
CA ASP A 65 -14.81 -1.68 -28.14
C ASP A 65 -13.50 -0.92 -27.97
N ALA A 66 -13.54 0.42 -27.85
CA ALA A 66 -12.34 1.21 -27.59
C ALA A 66 -11.60 0.76 -26.30
N MET A 67 -12.35 0.41 -25.24
CA MET A 67 -11.76 -0.16 -24.03
C MET A 67 -11.23 -1.59 -24.24
N PHE A 68 -11.93 -2.41 -25.02
CA PHE A 68 -11.52 -3.75 -25.41
C PHE A 68 -10.21 -3.72 -26.22
N ILE A 69 -10.10 -2.80 -27.19
CA ILE A 69 -8.89 -2.50 -27.97
C ILE A 69 -7.71 -2.21 -27.06
N MET A 70 -7.89 -1.27 -26.12
CA MET A 70 -6.83 -0.99 -25.14
C MET A 70 -6.45 -2.22 -24.32
N ALA A 71 -7.42 -3.02 -23.89
CA ALA A 71 -7.17 -4.21 -23.10
C ALA A 71 -6.39 -5.27 -23.88
N TYR A 72 -6.78 -5.62 -25.11
CA TYR A 72 -6.09 -6.65 -25.89
C TYR A 72 -4.71 -6.20 -26.39
N VAL A 73 -4.54 -4.92 -26.76
CA VAL A 73 -3.22 -4.36 -27.11
C VAL A 73 -2.28 -4.45 -25.92
N TYR A 74 -2.77 -4.13 -24.72
CA TYR A 74 -1.96 -4.19 -23.52
C TYR A 74 -1.68 -5.64 -23.09
N ALA A 75 -2.60 -6.58 -23.35
CA ALA A 75 -2.35 -8.01 -23.19
C ALA A 75 -1.23 -8.48 -24.13
N ALA A 76 -1.28 -8.10 -25.41
CA ALA A 76 -0.25 -8.43 -26.40
C ALA A 76 1.12 -7.85 -26.02
N TYR A 77 1.16 -6.58 -25.62
CA TYR A 77 2.39 -5.94 -25.12
C TYR A 77 2.95 -6.64 -23.88
N ARG A 78 2.09 -7.03 -22.92
CA ARG A 78 2.48 -7.77 -21.72
C ARG A 78 3.01 -9.17 -22.06
N ALA A 79 2.39 -9.86 -23.02
CA ALA A 79 2.87 -11.16 -23.52
C ALA A 79 4.26 -11.03 -24.15
N TYR A 80 4.46 -10.06 -25.05
CA TYR A 80 5.77 -9.77 -25.63
C TYR A 80 6.81 -9.43 -24.55
N LYS A 81 6.47 -8.57 -23.59
CA LYS A 81 7.38 -8.21 -22.48
C LYS A 81 7.74 -9.41 -21.61
N TYR A 82 6.80 -10.34 -21.40
CA TYR A 82 7.06 -11.57 -20.67
C TYR A 82 8.02 -12.48 -21.44
N VAL A 83 7.79 -12.71 -22.74
CA VAL A 83 8.71 -13.47 -23.60
C VAL A 83 10.10 -12.83 -23.64
N LYS A 84 10.17 -11.50 -23.76
CA LYS A 84 11.43 -10.75 -23.69
C LYS A 84 12.13 -10.89 -22.33
N PHE A 85 11.37 -10.88 -21.23
CA PHE A 85 11.92 -11.04 -19.89
C PHE A 85 12.59 -12.41 -19.70
N LEU A 86 12.02 -13.47 -20.27
CA LEU A 86 12.64 -14.81 -20.26
C LEU A 86 13.95 -14.89 -21.07
N ASN A 87 14.29 -13.82 -21.82
CA ASN A 87 15.56 -13.59 -22.52
C ASN A 87 16.01 -14.72 -23.45
N ARG A 88 15.08 -15.39 -24.12
CA ARG A 88 15.37 -16.44 -25.12
C ARG A 88 15.41 -15.81 -26.51
N GLN A 89 16.60 -15.45 -27.00
CA GLN A 89 16.81 -14.59 -28.18
C GLN A 89 15.97 -14.97 -29.41
N SER A 90 15.79 -16.27 -29.70
CA SER A 90 15.05 -16.75 -30.88
C SER A 90 13.58 -16.32 -30.92
N TRP A 91 12.89 -16.32 -29.78
CA TRP A 91 11.45 -16.05 -29.71
C TRP A 91 11.12 -14.57 -29.47
N THR A 92 12.10 -13.74 -29.07
CA THR A 92 11.85 -12.32 -28.80
C THR A 92 11.47 -11.52 -30.06
N ARG A 93 12.12 -11.80 -31.20
CA ARG A 93 11.82 -11.15 -32.48
C ARG A 93 10.44 -11.57 -32.99
N VAL A 94 10.13 -12.86 -32.92
CA VAL A 94 8.83 -13.42 -33.34
C VAL A 94 7.69 -12.84 -32.49
N ALA A 95 7.88 -12.78 -31.16
CA ALA A 95 6.91 -12.16 -30.27
C ALA A 95 6.75 -10.64 -30.52
N ALA A 96 7.82 -9.94 -30.93
CA ALA A 96 7.71 -8.55 -31.33
C ALA A 96 6.87 -8.37 -32.59
N ILE A 97 7.03 -9.25 -33.59
CA ILE A 97 6.19 -9.26 -34.81
C ILE A 97 4.73 -9.50 -34.43
N GLY A 98 4.43 -10.52 -33.62
CA GLY A 98 3.07 -10.79 -33.17
C GLY A 98 2.44 -9.60 -32.43
N SER A 99 3.19 -8.96 -31.53
CA SER A 99 2.72 -7.74 -30.85
C SER A 99 2.51 -6.56 -31.80
N TRP A 100 3.36 -6.39 -32.82
CA TRP A 100 3.19 -5.33 -33.82
C TRP A 100 1.94 -5.55 -34.67
N LEU A 101 1.67 -6.78 -35.12
CA LEU A 101 0.45 -7.10 -35.87
C LEU A 101 -0.80 -6.75 -35.08
N VAL A 102 -0.84 -7.09 -33.78
CA VAL A 102 -1.95 -6.69 -32.90
C VAL A 102 -2.06 -5.17 -32.77
N CYS A 103 -0.95 -4.45 -32.64
CA CYS A 103 -0.97 -2.98 -32.60
C CYS A 103 -1.46 -2.36 -33.90
N VAL A 104 -1.05 -2.90 -35.05
CA VAL A 104 -1.53 -2.42 -36.37
C VAL A 104 -3.02 -2.67 -36.51
N ALA A 105 -3.50 -3.88 -36.19
CA ALA A 105 -4.92 -4.19 -36.20
C ALA A 105 -5.71 -3.23 -35.31
N ALA A 106 -5.23 -2.95 -34.10
CA ALA A 106 -5.86 -1.99 -33.18
C ALA A 106 -5.94 -0.56 -33.70
N VAL A 107 -4.92 -0.08 -34.42
CA VAL A 107 -4.98 1.26 -35.03
C VAL A 107 -6.05 1.30 -36.12
N LEU A 108 -6.15 0.24 -36.92
CA LEU A 108 -7.18 0.14 -37.96
C LEU A 108 -8.59 0.00 -37.33
N ASP A 109 -8.70 -0.74 -36.23
CA ASP A 109 -9.92 -0.92 -35.41
C ASP A 109 -10.44 0.43 -34.89
N VAL A 110 -9.55 1.25 -34.31
CA VAL A 110 -9.89 2.62 -33.88
C VAL A 110 -10.35 3.51 -35.03
N VAL A 111 -9.75 3.36 -36.23
CA VAL A 111 -10.16 4.11 -37.41
C VAL A 111 -11.56 3.67 -37.89
N GLU A 112 -11.86 2.37 -37.82
CA GLU A 112 -13.20 1.83 -38.05
C GLU A 112 -14.20 2.39 -37.03
N ASP A 113 -13.89 2.35 -35.74
CA ASP A 113 -14.75 2.88 -34.67
C ASP A 113 -15.08 4.36 -34.86
N ILE A 114 -14.08 5.18 -35.22
CA ILE A 114 -14.28 6.62 -35.48
C ILE A 114 -15.19 6.84 -36.68
N ARG A 115 -15.10 5.98 -37.70
CA ARG A 115 -15.97 6.06 -38.87
C ARG A 115 -17.39 5.65 -38.51
N LEU A 116 -17.57 4.48 -37.88
CA LEU A 116 -18.87 3.98 -37.43
C LEU A 116 -19.55 4.98 -36.50
N TRP A 117 -18.81 5.61 -35.57
CA TRP A 117 -19.32 6.65 -34.68
C TRP A 117 -19.97 7.82 -35.42
N ARG A 118 -19.40 8.24 -36.55
CA ARG A 118 -19.93 9.34 -37.38
C ARG A 118 -21.16 8.94 -38.18
N ASP A 119 -21.24 7.68 -38.57
CA ASP A 119 -22.33 7.15 -39.39
C ASP A 119 -23.61 6.92 -38.53
N PHE A 120 -23.46 6.61 -37.23
CA PHE A 120 -24.57 6.49 -36.28
C PHE A 120 -25.37 7.80 -36.11
N GLY A 121 -26.66 7.76 -36.47
CA GLY A 121 -27.61 8.88 -36.37
C GLY A 121 -27.93 9.57 -37.71
N THR A 122 -27.30 9.16 -38.83
CA THR A 122 -27.48 9.81 -40.15
C THR A 122 -28.22 8.96 -41.19
N GLY A 123 -28.54 7.70 -40.89
CA GLY A 123 -29.22 6.76 -41.80
C GLY A 123 -29.77 5.50 -41.10
N PRO A 124 -30.35 4.54 -41.85
CA PRO A 124 -30.82 3.27 -41.28
C PRO A 124 -29.67 2.53 -40.59
N CYS A 125 -29.97 1.84 -39.49
CA CYS A 125 -28.97 1.21 -38.63
C CYS A 125 -28.00 0.35 -39.44
N ALA A 126 -26.74 0.80 -39.47
CA ALA A 126 -25.66 0.12 -40.15
C ALA A 126 -25.22 -1.10 -39.34
N ASP A 127 -24.71 -2.11 -40.04
CA ASP A 127 -24.02 -3.23 -39.41
C ASP A 127 -22.81 -2.70 -38.61
N LEU A 128 -22.49 -3.30 -37.45
CA LEU A 128 -21.33 -2.94 -36.62
C LEU A 128 -20.01 -3.43 -37.23
N SER A 129 -19.88 -3.25 -38.54
CA SER A 129 -18.73 -3.63 -39.36
C SER A 129 -18.73 -2.83 -40.65
N THR A 130 -17.53 -2.48 -41.13
CA THR A 130 -17.31 -1.94 -42.48
C THR A 130 -17.11 -3.05 -43.52
N GLY A 131 -17.65 -4.25 -43.27
CA GLY A 131 -17.63 -5.39 -44.18
C GLY A 131 -16.26 -6.11 -44.24
N TRP A 132 -15.67 -6.19 -45.43
CA TRP A 132 -14.41 -6.93 -45.64
C TRP A 132 -13.22 -6.36 -44.86
N PHE A 133 -13.24 -5.05 -44.58
CA PHE A 133 -12.19 -4.38 -43.82
C PHE A 133 -12.14 -4.88 -42.36
N SER A 134 -13.28 -5.02 -41.70
CA SER A 134 -13.39 -5.60 -40.35
C SER A 134 -12.86 -7.03 -40.28
N TRP A 135 -13.17 -7.84 -41.30
CA TRP A 135 -12.66 -9.21 -41.40
C TRP A 135 -11.15 -9.26 -41.55
N LEU A 136 -10.57 -8.40 -42.40
CA LEU A 136 -9.12 -8.31 -42.57
C LEU A 136 -8.43 -7.92 -41.25
N MET A 137 -8.94 -6.91 -40.55
CA MET A 137 -8.37 -6.47 -39.27
C MET A 137 -8.42 -7.57 -38.20
N ARG A 138 -9.58 -8.23 -38.05
CA ARG A 138 -9.74 -9.35 -37.11
C ARG A 138 -8.82 -10.51 -37.47
N ALA A 139 -8.61 -10.80 -38.75
CA ALA A 139 -7.66 -11.82 -39.19
C ALA A 139 -6.21 -11.44 -38.83
N VAL A 140 -5.79 -10.19 -39.06
CA VAL A 140 -4.45 -9.70 -38.68
C VAL A 140 -4.25 -9.77 -37.16
N ALA A 141 -5.26 -9.36 -36.38
CA ALA A 141 -5.23 -9.46 -34.92
C ALA A 141 -5.10 -10.93 -34.47
N LEU A 142 -5.90 -11.84 -35.05
CA LEU A 142 -5.87 -13.27 -34.74
C LEU A 142 -4.50 -13.89 -35.03
N ILE A 143 -3.91 -13.58 -36.20
CA ILE A 143 -2.56 -14.04 -36.55
C ILE A 143 -1.55 -13.55 -35.51
N GLY A 144 -1.61 -12.27 -35.14
CA GLY A 144 -0.73 -11.70 -34.11
C GLY A 144 -0.88 -12.39 -32.74
N VAL A 145 -2.12 -12.66 -32.32
CA VAL A 145 -2.43 -13.39 -31.08
C VAL A 145 -1.93 -14.83 -31.12
N LEU A 146 -2.14 -15.55 -32.23
CA LEU A 146 -1.66 -16.92 -32.40
C LEU A 146 -0.13 -17.01 -32.36
N ILE A 147 0.57 -16.06 -33.00
CA ILE A 147 2.03 -15.94 -32.92
C ILE A 147 2.47 -15.75 -31.46
N LEU A 148 1.82 -14.83 -30.73
CA LEU A 148 2.14 -14.57 -29.32
C LEU A 148 1.85 -15.78 -28.43
N ALA A 149 0.75 -16.48 -28.65
CA ALA A 149 0.39 -17.70 -27.93
C ALA A 149 1.41 -18.82 -28.18
N GLY A 150 1.83 -18.99 -29.44
CA GLY A 150 2.91 -19.91 -29.82
C GLY A 150 4.24 -19.56 -29.14
N CYS A 151 4.63 -18.27 -29.13
CA CYS A 151 5.82 -17.80 -28.42
C CYS A 151 5.74 -18.05 -26.90
N TYR A 152 4.59 -17.74 -26.29
CA TYR A 152 4.35 -17.96 -24.86
C TYR A 152 4.43 -19.44 -24.51
N PHE A 153 3.81 -20.31 -25.31
CA PHE A 153 3.90 -21.75 -25.15
C PHE A 153 5.34 -22.24 -25.30
N ALA A 154 6.02 -21.87 -26.39
CA ALA A 154 7.37 -22.31 -26.71
C ALA A 154 8.41 -21.88 -25.65
N THR A 155 8.20 -20.73 -25.00
CA THR A 155 9.08 -20.22 -23.92
C THR A 155 8.68 -20.68 -22.52
N SER A 156 7.49 -21.26 -22.35
CA SER A 156 7.09 -21.88 -21.09
C SER A 156 7.96 -23.10 -20.76
N ARG A 157 8.12 -23.43 -19.48
CA ARG A 157 8.84 -24.64 -19.04
C ARG A 157 8.30 -25.92 -19.68
N TYR A 158 6.98 -26.05 -19.77
CA TYR A 158 6.34 -27.18 -20.42
C TYR A 158 6.70 -27.24 -21.91
N GLY A 159 6.63 -26.10 -22.61
CA GLY A 159 7.02 -26.03 -24.02
C GLY A 159 8.51 -26.30 -24.25
N GLN A 160 9.39 -25.80 -23.37
CA GLN A 160 10.83 -26.07 -23.43
C GLN A 160 11.15 -27.55 -23.29
N ARG A 161 10.52 -28.22 -22.32
CA ARG A 161 10.66 -29.67 -22.13
C ARG A 161 10.10 -30.46 -23.33
N LYS A 162 8.95 -30.05 -23.87
CA LYS A 162 8.25 -30.81 -24.92
C LYS A 162 8.82 -30.59 -26.33
N LEU A 163 9.20 -29.35 -26.67
CA LEU A 163 9.70 -29.00 -28.02
C LEU A 163 11.21 -29.19 -28.15
N TYR A 164 11.98 -28.94 -27.08
CA TYR A 164 13.44 -28.92 -27.14
C TYR A 164 14.10 -29.96 -26.21
N GLY A 165 13.33 -30.70 -25.42
CA GLY A 165 13.89 -31.63 -24.42
C GLY A 165 14.66 -30.94 -23.29
N VAL A 166 14.62 -29.61 -23.20
CA VAL A 166 15.41 -28.84 -22.22
C VAL A 166 14.67 -28.78 -20.88
N GLN A 167 15.30 -29.32 -19.85
CA GLN A 167 14.87 -29.14 -18.46
C GLN A 167 15.51 -27.86 -17.90
N LEU A 168 14.69 -26.90 -17.50
CA LEU A 168 15.17 -25.63 -16.97
C LEU A 168 15.49 -25.75 -15.48
N GLU A 169 16.60 -25.15 -15.06
CA GLU A 169 16.94 -24.98 -13.65
C GLU A 169 15.84 -24.21 -12.89
N GLN A 170 15.79 -24.41 -11.57
CA GLN A 170 14.88 -23.68 -10.67
C GLN A 170 15.29 -22.21 -10.59
N PRO A 171 14.48 -21.27 -11.10
CA PRO A 171 14.86 -19.87 -11.16
C PRO A 171 14.78 -19.14 -9.82
N ALA A 172 14.08 -19.71 -8.83
CA ALA A 172 13.99 -19.16 -7.49
C ALA A 172 14.59 -20.16 -6.50
N THR A 173 15.53 -19.68 -5.71
CA THR A 173 16.14 -20.41 -4.61
C THR A 173 15.71 -19.80 -3.29
N PHE A 174 15.52 -20.66 -2.29
CA PHE A 174 15.30 -20.26 -0.90
C PHE A 174 16.61 -20.48 -0.16
N ARG A 175 17.61 -19.65 -0.47
CA ARG A 175 18.86 -19.69 0.29
C ARG A 175 18.74 -18.73 1.44
N ARG A 176 19.34 -19.11 2.56
CA ARG A 176 19.62 -18.13 3.60
C ARG A 176 20.72 -17.25 3.04
N ILE A 177 20.36 -16.08 2.49
CA ILE A 177 21.35 -15.02 2.28
C ILE A 177 21.66 -14.49 3.68
N LEU A 178 22.61 -15.16 4.33
CA LEU A 178 23.34 -14.55 5.42
C LEU A 178 23.93 -13.26 4.84
N ASP A 179 23.59 -12.10 5.40
CA ASP A 179 24.46 -10.96 5.16
C ASP A 179 25.83 -11.38 5.65
N ASP A 180 26.85 -11.24 4.81
CA ASP A 180 28.23 -11.66 5.05
C ASP A 180 28.83 -10.94 6.26
N GLY A 181 28.30 -11.18 7.46
CA GLY A 181 28.68 -10.53 8.70
C GLY A 181 28.95 -9.04 8.51
N LYS A 182 28.04 -8.28 7.88
CA LYS A 182 28.30 -6.88 7.48
C LYS A 182 28.76 -6.01 8.65
N ASP A 183 28.29 -6.35 9.86
CA ASP A 183 28.69 -5.73 11.12
C ASP A 183 29.46 -6.71 12.05
N SER A 184 29.97 -7.83 11.54
CA SER A 184 30.68 -8.84 12.32
C SER A 184 31.91 -8.26 13.01
N GLY A 185 32.02 -8.54 14.31
CA GLY A 185 33.08 -8.00 15.15
C GLY A 185 32.86 -6.54 15.55
N ARG A 186 31.72 -5.91 15.23
CA ARG A 186 31.47 -4.48 15.46
C ARG A 186 30.29 -4.23 16.39
N LEU A 187 30.21 -2.98 16.84
CA LEU A 187 29.10 -2.44 17.63
C LEU A 187 27.99 -1.90 16.73
N VAL A 188 26.75 -2.27 17.02
CA VAL A 188 25.54 -1.70 16.40
C VAL A 188 24.68 -1.02 17.45
N ILE A 189 24.08 0.12 17.10
CA ILE A 189 23.16 0.85 17.97
C ILE A 189 21.78 0.81 17.34
N THR A 190 20.74 0.52 18.13
CA THR A 190 19.35 0.58 17.67
C THR A 190 18.55 1.63 18.43
N CYS A 191 17.72 2.36 17.71
CA CYS A 191 16.82 3.39 18.24
C CYS A 191 15.38 3.00 17.91
N SER A 192 14.62 2.64 18.95
CA SER A 192 13.26 2.12 18.82
C SER A 192 12.22 3.14 18.34
N GLY A 193 11.03 2.66 17.94
CA GLY A 193 9.91 3.50 17.55
C GLY A 193 9.11 4.07 18.73
N GLY A 194 8.35 5.15 18.48
CA GLY A 194 7.56 5.85 19.50
C GLY A 194 7.26 7.33 19.22
N GLY A 195 7.44 7.80 17.99
CA GLY A 195 7.25 9.20 17.62
C GLY A 195 8.22 10.15 18.33
N ILE A 196 7.77 11.37 18.65
CA ILE A 196 8.62 12.38 19.29
C ILE A 196 9.19 11.93 20.63
N ARG A 197 8.45 11.12 21.41
CA ARG A 197 8.94 10.55 22.68
C ARG A 197 10.24 9.80 22.49
N SER A 198 10.24 8.83 21.57
CA SER A 198 11.41 8.03 21.29
C SER A 198 12.52 8.88 20.67
N ALA A 199 12.19 9.84 19.82
CA ALA A 199 13.19 10.76 19.27
C ALA A 199 13.93 11.55 20.37
N SER A 200 13.20 12.08 21.37
CA SER A 200 13.78 12.80 22.52
C SER A 200 14.62 11.90 23.41
N PHE A 201 14.13 10.71 23.76
CA PHE A 201 14.87 9.76 24.59
C PHE A 201 16.13 9.25 23.89
N CYS A 202 16.01 8.87 22.61
CA CYS A 202 17.14 8.43 21.80
C CYS A 202 18.18 9.55 21.64
N LEU A 203 17.76 10.82 21.55
CA LEU A 203 18.71 11.95 21.50
C LEU A 203 19.61 11.98 22.73
N GLY A 204 19.02 11.88 23.93
CA GLY A 204 19.77 11.83 25.18
C GLY A 204 20.77 10.69 25.24
N ALA A 205 20.31 9.48 24.89
CA ALA A 205 21.15 8.30 24.86
C ALA A 205 22.29 8.42 23.82
N LEU A 206 22.01 8.92 22.61
CA LEU A 206 23.01 9.10 21.56
C LEU A 206 24.03 10.19 21.90
N GLN A 207 23.62 11.27 22.58
CA GLN A 207 24.54 12.29 23.10
C GLN A 207 25.58 11.66 24.02
N LEU A 208 25.14 10.86 24.99
CA LEU A 208 26.04 10.17 25.91
C LEU A 208 26.90 9.12 25.21
N LEU A 209 26.31 8.26 24.37
CA LEU A 209 27.07 7.23 23.66
C LEU A 209 28.18 7.85 22.79
N ARG A 210 27.94 9.05 22.25
CA ARG A 210 28.97 9.81 21.55
C ARG A 210 30.01 10.40 22.50
N GLU A 211 29.62 10.96 23.64
CA GLU A 211 30.56 11.46 24.66
C GLU A 211 31.52 10.35 25.14
N LYS A 212 31.02 9.13 25.32
CA LYS A 212 31.84 7.95 25.65
C LYS A 212 32.59 7.36 24.44
N GLY A 213 32.49 7.96 23.25
CA GLY A 213 33.13 7.50 22.01
C GLY A 213 32.51 6.24 21.37
N LEU A 214 31.47 5.66 21.97
CA LEU A 214 30.83 4.43 21.49
C LEU A 214 30.06 4.65 20.19
N TYR A 215 29.41 5.80 20.02
CA TYR A 215 28.72 6.11 18.76
C TYR A 215 29.70 6.13 17.58
N ASP A 216 30.89 6.69 17.76
CA ASP A 216 31.89 6.81 16.68
C ASP A 216 32.62 5.49 16.38
N LYS A 217 32.61 4.54 17.33
CA LYS A 217 33.06 3.16 17.12
C LYS A 217 31.99 2.27 16.48
N ALA A 218 30.71 2.64 16.56
CA ALA A 218 29.64 1.85 16.00
C ALA A 218 29.71 1.81 14.46
N SER A 219 29.44 0.65 13.88
CA SER A 219 29.42 0.48 12.42
C SER A 219 28.08 0.87 11.80
N THR A 220 26.99 0.68 12.56
CA THR A 220 25.64 0.92 12.10
C THR A 220 24.77 1.49 13.22
N VAL A 221 23.93 2.47 12.87
CA VAL A 221 22.81 2.93 13.68
C VAL A 221 21.51 2.60 12.95
N ILE A 222 20.67 1.77 13.59
CA ILE A 222 19.38 1.33 13.04
C ILE A 222 18.27 2.12 13.72
N GLY A 223 17.49 2.84 12.93
CA GLY A 223 16.36 3.61 13.43
C GLY A 223 15.01 3.03 13.00
N VAL A 224 14.06 2.99 13.94
CA VAL A 224 12.66 2.64 13.69
C VAL A 224 11.78 3.82 14.08
N SER A 225 10.87 4.25 13.20
CA SER A 225 9.88 5.30 13.48
C SER A 225 10.52 6.54 14.14
N GLY A 226 10.07 6.94 15.33
CA GLY A 226 10.65 8.02 16.15
C GLY A 226 12.17 7.95 16.33
N GLY A 227 12.73 6.77 16.62
CA GLY A 227 14.18 6.56 16.69
C GLY A 227 14.87 6.75 15.34
N GLY A 228 14.18 6.45 14.23
CA GLY A 228 14.61 6.78 12.87
C GLY A 228 14.71 8.29 12.60
N TYR A 229 13.87 9.12 13.23
CA TYR A 229 13.98 10.57 13.08
C TYR A 229 15.29 11.07 13.69
N MET A 230 15.60 10.61 14.90
CA MET A 230 16.77 11.06 15.62
C MET A 230 18.06 10.45 15.07
N ALA A 231 18.08 9.15 14.74
CA ALA A 231 19.23 8.51 14.10
C ALA A 231 19.63 9.21 12.80
N ALA A 232 18.65 9.55 11.95
CA ALA A 232 18.89 10.28 10.72
C ALA A 232 19.33 11.72 10.95
N ALA A 233 18.72 12.43 11.91
CA ALA A 233 19.12 13.79 12.28
C ALA A 233 20.57 13.85 12.75
N PHE A 234 20.94 12.96 13.66
CA PHE A 234 22.29 12.84 14.20
C PHE A 234 23.29 12.52 13.09
N HIS A 235 22.99 11.53 12.25
CA HIS A 235 23.85 11.13 11.13
C HIS A 235 24.04 12.25 10.09
N VAL A 236 22.96 12.94 9.69
CA VAL A 236 23.04 14.03 8.69
C VAL A 236 23.80 15.23 9.24
N LEU A 237 23.55 15.64 10.49
CA LEU A 237 24.19 16.81 11.09
C LEU A 237 25.70 16.62 11.26
N ARG A 238 26.14 15.39 11.58
CA ARG A 238 27.56 15.05 11.72
C ARG A 238 28.42 15.37 10.52
N ARG A 239 27.84 15.38 9.32
CA ARG A 239 28.55 15.73 8.09
C ARG A 239 29.02 17.18 8.03
N THR A 240 28.43 18.03 8.86
CA THR A 240 28.70 19.49 8.87
C THR A 240 29.16 19.98 10.24
N CYS A 241 29.09 19.12 11.26
CA CYS A 241 29.29 19.49 12.64
C CYS A 241 29.93 18.34 13.40
N ALA A 242 31.07 18.60 14.05
CA ALA A 242 31.74 17.61 14.88
C ALA A 242 30.85 17.19 16.06
N ASP A 243 30.05 18.13 16.62
CA ASP A 243 29.25 17.95 17.83
C ASP A 243 27.72 18.05 17.66
N PRO A 244 27.08 17.10 16.94
CA PRO A 244 25.63 17.10 16.76
C PRO A 244 24.86 17.16 18.08
N PHE A 245 23.97 18.16 18.18
CA PHE A 245 23.03 18.33 19.27
C PHE A 245 23.65 18.36 20.67
N SER A 246 24.92 18.73 20.85
CA SER A 246 25.52 18.85 22.20
C SER A 246 24.71 19.78 23.12
N PRO A 247 24.76 19.60 24.45
CA PRO A 247 24.12 20.53 25.38
C PRO A 247 24.54 21.99 25.09
N GLY A 248 23.57 22.90 24.99
CA GLY A 248 23.81 24.30 24.62
C GLY A 248 24.01 24.56 23.11
N SER A 249 24.04 23.52 22.27
CA SER A 249 24.19 23.69 20.83
C SER A 249 22.99 24.42 20.19
N PRO A 250 23.23 25.19 19.11
CA PRO A 250 22.18 25.90 18.40
C PRO A 250 21.15 24.94 17.77
N GLU A 251 21.56 23.73 17.39
CA GLU A 251 20.68 22.70 16.83
C GLU A 251 19.72 22.13 17.87
N LEU A 252 20.22 21.84 19.07
CA LEU A 252 19.38 21.40 20.20
C LEU A 252 18.41 22.51 20.60
N ALA A 253 18.89 23.75 20.71
CA ALA A 253 18.06 24.90 21.04
C ALA A 253 16.96 25.13 19.98
N ARG A 254 17.26 24.91 18.70
CA ARG A 254 16.26 24.97 17.62
C ARG A 254 15.23 23.85 17.75
N LEU A 255 15.67 22.61 17.98
CA LEU A 255 14.76 21.47 18.10
C LEU A 255 13.81 21.64 19.29
N ARG A 256 14.30 22.16 20.43
CA ARG A 256 13.48 22.54 21.60
C ARG A 256 12.41 23.59 21.27
N ARG A 257 12.75 24.60 20.47
CA ARG A 257 11.76 25.59 19.97
C ARG A 257 10.77 25.00 18.96
N GLN A 258 11.06 23.81 18.41
CA GLN A 258 10.30 23.21 17.31
C GLN A 258 9.70 21.84 17.64
N THR A 259 9.53 21.50 18.92
CA THR A 259 8.95 20.23 19.38
C THR A 259 7.55 19.97 18.83
N ARG A 260 6.73 21.01 18.61
CA ARG A 260 5.40 20.91 17.98
C ARG A 260 5.43 20.86 16.45
N TYR A 261 6.40 20.17 15.85
CA TYR A 261 6.74 20.28 14.43
C TYR A 261 5.61 19.92 13.46
N LEU A 262 4.67 19.04 13.83
CA LEU A 262 3.59 18.60 12.94
C LEU A 262 2.58 19.71 12.62
N LEU A 263 2.14 20.47 13.62
CA LEU A 263 1.11 21.51 13.49
C LEU A 263 1.52 22.82 14.18
N GLN A 264 2.72 23.30 13.89
CA GLN A 264 3.18 24.63 14.34
C GLN A 264 2.37 25.76 13.69
N GLY A 265 1.36 26.26 14.41
CA GLY A 265 0.55 27.43 14.05
C GLY A 265 -0.59 27.15 13.06
N GLY A 266 -1.54 28.09 12.98
CA GLY A 266 -2.77 27.94 12.18
C GLY A 266 -2.52 27.68 10.69
N ARG A 267 -1.46 28.28 10.11
CA ARG A 267 -1.08 28.06 8.69
C ARG A 267 -0.67 26.60 8.42
N ALA A 268 0.00 25.95 9.38
CA ALA A 268 0.42 24.56 9.23
C ALA A 268 -0.77 23.61 9.25
N MET A 269 -1.69 23.84 10.19
CA MET A 269 -2.93 23.09 10.31
C MET A 269 -3.84 23.28 9.09
N PHE A 270 -3.95 24.51 8.58
CA PHE A 270 -4.69 24.81 7.36
C PHE A 270 -4.13 24.04 6.15
N ARG A 271 -2.79 24.03 5.98
CA ARG A 271 -2.15 23.26 4.89
C ARG A 271 -2.34 21.74 5.04
N ALA A 272 -2.26 21.22 6.26
CA ALA A 272 -2.54 19.80 6.53
C ALA A 272 -3.99 19.46 6.13
N ALA A 273 -4.96 20.26 6.58
CA ALA A 273 -6.37 20.10 6.25
C ALA A 273 -6.61 20.17 4.74
N LEU A 274 -5.99 21.13 4.05
CA LEU A 274 -6.10 21.26 2.60
C LEU A 274 -5.49 20.06 1.86
N SER A 275 -4.41 19.47 2.37
CA SER A 275 -3.83 18.24 1.80
C SER A 275 -4.76 17.04 1.94
N VAL A 276 -5.42 16.88 3.09
CA VAL A 276 -6.43 15.83 3.30
C VAL A 276 -7.62 16.06 2.38
N LEU A 277 -8.13 17.29 2.33
CA LEU A 277 -9.28 17.67 1.50
C LEU A 277 -8.99 17.45 0.01
N PHE A 278 -7.82 17.86 -0.47
CA PHE A 278 -7.40 17.62 -1.85
C PHE A 278 -7.36 16.13 -2.17
N GLY A 279 -6.76 15.31 -1.29
CA GLY A 279 -6.74 13.86 -1.43
C GLY A 279 -8.13 13.23 -1.46
N LEU A 280 -9.00 13.65 -0.54
CA LEU A 280 -10.40 13.22 -0.46
C LEU A 280 -11.15 13.57 -1.75
N VAL A 281 -11.05 14.80 -2.25
CA VAL A 281 -11.72 15.23 -3.48
C VAL A 281 -11.25 14.39 -4.68
N VAL A 282 -9.93 14.19 -4.83
CA VAL A 282 -9.40 13.34 -5.91
C VAL A 282 -9.93 11.91 -5.82
N ASN A 283 -9.98 11.33 -4.61
CA ASN A 283 -10.49 9.98 -4.39
C ASN A 283 -12.01 9.88 -4.69
N LEU A 284 -12.80 10.85 -4.23
CA LEU A 284 -14.24 10.89 -4.49
C LEU A 284 -14.54 11.09 -5.98
N LEU A 285 -13.77 11.92 -6.68
CA LEU A 285 -13.88 12.08 -8.13
C LEU A 285 -13.59 10.77 -8.86
N LEU A 286 -12.53 10.06 -8.48
CA LEU A 286 -12.20 8.76 -9.07
C LEU A 286 -13.27 7.69 -8.82
N ILE A 287 -13.79 7.62 -7.59
CA ILE A 287 -14.90 6.72 -7.25
C ILE A 287 -16.15 7.11 -8.06
N GLY A 288 -16.48 8.40 -8.10
CA GLY A 288 -17.61 8.93 -8.86
C GLY A 288 -17.53 8.62 -10.35
N ILE A 289 -16.35 8.75 -10.98
CA ILE A 289 -16.14 8.41 -12.39
C ILE A 289 -16.44 6.93 -12.65
N VAL A 290 -15.94 6.03 -11.79
CA VAL A 290 -16.16 4.59 -11.93
C VAL A 290 -17.63 4.25 -11.71
N LEU A 291 -18.25 4.78 -10.66
CA LEU A 291 -19.68 4.55 -10.38
C LEU A 291 -20.57 5.06 -11.51
N ARG A 292 -20.26 6.23 -12.08
CA ARG A 292 -21.01 6.82 -13.20
C ARG A 292 -20.88 5.99 -14.47
N ALA A 293 -19.68 5.50 -14.78
CA ALA A 293 -19.47 4.63 -15.92
C ALA A 293 -20.26 3.31 -15.79
N ILE A 294 -20.26 2.70 -14.60
CA ILE A 294 -21.05 1.50 -14.33
C ILE A 294 -22.54 1.80 -14.43
N ALA A 295 -23.01 2.88 -13.79
CA ALA A 295 -24.41 3.29 -13.80
C ALA A 295 -24.96 3.54 -15.20
N TRP A 296 -24.14 4.10 -16.10
CA TRP A 296 -24.55 4.38 -17.47
C TRP A 296 -24.76 3.11 -18.28
N VAL A 297 -23.76 2.21 -18.28
CA VAL A 297 -23.87 0.92 -18.99
C VAL A 297 -25.00 0.07 -18.41
N LEU A 298 -25.11 0.03 -17.08
CA LEU A 298 -26.14 -0.74 -16.39
C LEU A 298 -27.54 -0.14 -16.61
N GLY A 299 -27.69 1.19 -16.57
CA GLY A 299 -28.97 1.87 -16.73
C GLY A 299 -29.54 1.68 -18.12
N TRP A 300 -28.69 1.85 -19.14
CA TRP A 300 -29.06 1.51 -20.53
C TRP A 300 -29.48 0.03 -20.63
N PHE A 301 -28.66 -0.90 -20.13
CA PHE A 301 -28.94 -2.34 -20.25
C PHE A 301 -30.27 -2.72 -19.57
N LEU A 302 -30.55 -2.20 -18.38
CA LEU A 302 -31.80 -2.51 -17.67
C LEU A 302 -33.04 -1.90 -18.33
N ALA A 303 -32.90 -0.75 -18.98
CA ALA A 303 -33.98 -0.14 -19.77
C ALA A 303 -34.24 -0.92 -21.06
N ASP A 304 -33.19 -1.28 -21.79
CA ASP A 304 -33.24 -2.08 -23.01
C ASP A 304 -33.90 -3.45 -22.78
N GLN A 305 -33.54 -4.13 -21.69
CA GLN A 305 -34.13 -5.41 -21.31
C GLN A 305 -35.56 -5.29 -20.76
N GLY A 306 -36.13 -4.08 -20.65
CA GLY A 306 -37.47 -3.84 -20.13
C GLY A 306 -37.63 -4.11 -18.63
N VAL A 307 -36.51 -4.18 -17.89
CA VAL A 307 -36.50 -4.43 -16.43
C VAL A 307 -36.85 -3.17 -15.67
N ILE A 308 -36.38 -2.02 -16.15
CA ILE A 308 -36.72 -0.70 -15.60
C ILE A 308 -37.56 0.05 -16.62
N LEU A 309 -38.74 0.48 -16.21
CA LEU A 309 -39.68 1.23 -17.05
C LEU A 309 -39.94 2.61 -16.43
N PRO A 310 -40.08 3.66 -17.26
CA PRO A 310 -40.54 4.96 -16.78
C PRO A 310 -42.01 4.85 -16.34
N GLY A 311 -42.32 5.28 -15.12
CA GLY A 311 -43.68 5.46 -14.63
C GLY A 311 -44.02 6.94 -14.40
N ASP A 312 -45.32 7.26 -14.26
CA ASP A 312 -45.82 8.65 -14.14
C ASP A 312 -45.26 9.42 -12.93
N GLN A 313 -44.94 8.74 -11.82
CA GLN A 313 -44.35 9.35 -10.62
C GLN A 313 -43.21 8.53 -9.99
N ASP A 314 -43.08 7.23 -10.32
CA ASP A 314 -42.08 6.32 -9.75
C ASP A 314 -41.47 5.40 -10.82
N ILE A 315 -40.24 4.93 -10.55
CA ILE A 315 -39.54 3.94 -11.36
C ILE A 315 -40.23 2.57 -11.18
N GLN A 316 -40.75 1.99 -12.27
CA GLN A 316 -41.33 0.65 -12.23
C GLN A 316 -40.27 -0.41 -12.54
N VAL A 317 -40.29 -1.51 -11.78
CA VAL A 317 -39.36 -2.64 -11.94
C VAL A 317 -40.14 -3.89 -12.33
N ASP A 318 -39.91 -4.39 -13.54
CA ASP A 318 -40.44 -5.66 -14.02
C ASP A 318 -39.38 -6.76 -13.94
N TRP A 319 -39.65 -7.78 -13.11
CA TRP A 319 -38.77 -8.93 -12.94
C TRP A 319 -38.98 -10.02 -14.01
N ARG A 320 -40.02 -9.88 -14.85
CA ARG A 320 -40.30 -10.77 -15.98
C ARG A 320 -40.63 -9.97 -17.25
N PRO A 321 -39.65 -9.24 -17.81
CA PRO A 321 -39.85 -8.48 -19.03
C PRO A 321 -40.39 -9.37 -20.15
N ASN A 322 -41.44 -8.92 -20.84
CA ASN A 322 -42.13 -9.67 -21.90
C ASN A 322 -42.61 -11.08 -21.48
N GLY A 323 -42.84 -11.31 -20.17
CA GLY A 323 -43.22 -12.60 -19.62
C GLY A 323 -42.09 -13.64 -19.52
N SER A 324 -40.85 -13.25 -19.84
CA SER A 324 -39.68 -14.13 -19.85
C SER A 324 -38.93 -14.13 -18.53
N TRP A 325 -38.45 -15.30 -18.11
CA TRP A 325 -37.54 -15.45 -16.96
C TRP A 325 -36.06 -15.30 -17.33
N PHE A 326 -35.75 -14.98 -18.59
CA PHE A 326 -34.38 -14.96 -19.10
C PHE A 326 -33.45 -14.06 -18.26
N PHE A 327 -33.88 -12.85 -17.90
CA PHE A 327 -33.10 -11.90 -17.11
C PHE A 327 -32.68 -12.46 -15.74
N VAL A 328 -33.65 -13.00 -14.99
CA VAL A 328 -33.40 -13.63 -13.69
C VAL A 328 -32.57 -14.89 -13.86
N GLY A 329 -32.85 -15.70 -14.89
CA GLY A 329 -32.10 -16.89 -15.25
C GLY A 329 -30.62 -16.60 -15.54
N LEU A 330 -30.32 -15.57 -16.31
CA LEU A 330 -28.96 -15.11 -16.61
C LEU A 330 -28.23 -14.68 -15.33
N SER A 331 -28.89 -13.89 -14.49
CA SER A 331 -28.32 -13.40 -13.22
C SER A 331 -28.00 -14.56 -12.26
N VAL A 332 -28.91 -15.52 -12.12
CA VAL A 332 -28.71 -16.74 -11.32
C VAL A 332 -27.64 -17.62 -11.94
N PHE A 333 -27.59 -17.75 -13.27
CA PHE A 333 -26.57 -18.53 -13.99
C PHE A 333 -25.15 -18.04 -13.68
N LEU A 334 -24.92 -16.73 -13.65
CA LEU A 334 -23.61 -16.15 -13.31
C LEU A 334 -23.10 -16.57 -11.92
N ILE A 335 -24.00 -16.78 -10.96
CA ILE A 335 -23.69 -17.30 -9.62
C ILE A 335 -23.57 -18.83 -9.65
N ALA A 336 -24.49 -19.50 -10.36
CA ALA A 336 -24.59 -20.94 -10.44
C ALA A 336 -23.35 -21.58 -11.10
N VAL A 337 -22.70 -20.92 -12.06
CA VAL A 337 -21.45 -21.41 -12.68
C VAL A 337 -20.38 -21.65 -11.63
N SER A 338 -20.21 -20.74 -10.66
CA SER A 338 -19.24 -20.96 -9.58
C SER A 338 -19.60 -22.19 -8.74
N ALA A 339 -20.87 -22.30 -8.34
CA ALA A 339 -21.33 -23.43 -7.54
C ALA A 339 -21.19 -24.75 -8.32
N ALA A 340 -21.50 -24.75 -9.62
CA ALA A 340 -21.37 -25.89 -10.50
C ALA A 340 -19.92 -26.33 -10.69
N MET A 341 -18.98 -25.40 -10.92
CA MET A 341 -17.55 -25.73 -11.00
C MET A 341 -17.03 -26.33 -9.69
N PHE A 342 -17.45 -25.78 -8.55
CA PHE A 342 -17.11 -26.32 -7.23
C PHE A 342 -17.70 -27.72 -7.01
N LEU A 343 -18.99 -27.91 -7.33
CA LEU A 343 -19.65 -29.21 -7.21
C LEU A 343 -19.01 -30.24 -8.13
N LEU A 344 -18.69 -29.87 -9.38
CA LEU A 344 -18.00 -30.74 -10.33
C LEU A 344 -16.63 -31.16 -9.81
N GLU A 345 -15.86 -30.23 -9.23
CA GLU A 345 -14.59 -30.53 -8.56
C GLU A 345 -14.79 -31.56 -7.44
N LYS A 346 -15.77 -31.35 -6.56
CA LYS A 346 -16.04 -32.24 -5.41
C LYS A 346 -16.61 -33.60 -5.79
N VAL A 347 -17.50 -33.64 -6.78
CA VAL A 347 -18.07 -34.89 -7.29
C VAL A 347 -16.97 -35.69 -7.98
N TRP A 348 -16.18 -35.08 -8.86
CA TRP A 348 -15.10 -35.80 -9.52
C TRP A 348 -14.08 -36.34 -8.52
N ASP A 349 -13.62 -35.51 -7.57
CA ASP A 349 -12.65 -35.93 -6.54
C ASP A 349 -13.17 -37.09 -5.68
N ARG A 350 -14.50 -37.29 -5.58
CA ARG A 350 -15.11 -38.44 -4.90
C ARG A 350 -14.95 -39.75 -5.66
N TRP A 351 -14.99 -39.72 -6.99
CA TRP A 351 -15.02 -40.93 -7.84
C TRP A 351 -13.67 -41.23 -8.50
N ALA A 352 -12.83 -40.21 -8.74
CA ALA A 352 -11.52 -40.37 -9.39
C ALA A 352 -10.55 -39.25 -9.00
N ARG A 353 -9.24 -39.53 -9.05
CA ARG A 353 -8.21 -38.50 -8.87
C ARG A 353 -8.22 -37.56 -10.08
N MET A 354 -8.59 -36.30 -9.88
CA MET A 354 -8.61 -35.31 -10.96
C MET A 354 -7.18 -34.97 -11.44
N PRO A 355 -6.91 -34.96 -12.76
CA PRO A 355 -5.65 -34.45 -13.29
C PRO A 355 -5.45 -32.97 -12.94
N ASP A 356 -4.24 -32.59 -12.52
CA ASP A 356 -3.94 -31.22 -12.07
C ASP A 356 -4.27 -30.15 -13.11
N GLY A 357 -4.14 -30.47 -14.41
CA GLY A 357 -4.52 -29.58 -15.50
C GLY A 357 -6.01 -29.25 -15.51
N VAL A 358 -6.86 -30.27 -15.35
CA VAL A 358 -8.33 -30.12 -15.30
C VAL A 358 -8.72 -29.34 -14.05
N ARG A 359 -8.15 -29.67 -12.88
CA ARG A 359 -8.39 -28.94 -11.64
C ARG A 359 -8.02 -27.46 -11.78
N LYS A 360 -6.88 -27.15 -12.38
CA LYS A 360 -6.47 -25.76 -12.65
C LYS A 360 -7.47 -25.04 -13.55
N VAL A 361 -8.01 -25.69 -14.58
CA VAL A 361 -9.03 -25.08 -15.46
C VAL A 361 -10.32 -24.81 -14.68
N LEU A 362 -10.87 -25.82 -14.00
CA LEU A 362 -12.12 -25.68 -13.23
C LEU A 362 -12.02 -24.62 -12.14
N THR A 363 -10.92 -24.63 -11.37
CA THR A 363 -10.68 -23.61 -10.34
C THR A 363 -10.47 -22.23 -10.94
N THR A 364 -9.85 -22.11 -12.12
CA THR A 364 -9.71 -20.82 -12.81
C THR A 364 -11.06 -20.28 -13.26
N ILE A 365 -11.93 -21.12 -13.84
CA ILE A 365 -13.29 -20.73 -14.24
C ILE A 365 -14.12 -20.37 -13.02
N GLY A 366 -14.12 -21.22 -11.99
CA GLY A 366 -14.81 -20.97 -10.72
C GLY A 366 -14.38 -19.64 -10.09
N ASN A 367 -13.06 -19.42 -9.93
CA ASN A 367 -12.53 -18.17 -9.39
C ASN A 367 -12.85 -16.96 -10.26
N ALA A 368 -12.81 -17.08 -11.59
CA ALA A 368 -13.21 -16.01 -12.49
C ALA A 368 -14.70 -15.67 -12.35
N SER A 369 -15.58 -16.68 -12.27
CA SER A 369 -17.01 -16.49 -12.06
C SER A 369 -17.32 -15.86 -10.69
N LEU A 370 -16.60 -16.24 -9.63
CA LEU A 370 -16.71 -15.58 -8.32
C LEU A 370 -16.22 -14.13 -8.35
N LEU A 371 -15.10 -13.88 -9.03
CA LEU A 371 -14.47 -12.57 -9.04
C LEU A 371 -15.23 -11.55 -9.90
N TYR A 372 -15.87 -12.00 -10.98
CA TYR A 372 -16.52 -11.12 -11.97
C TYR A 372 -18.01 -11.38 -12.11
N GLY A 373 -18.43 -12.65 -12.19
CA GLY A 373 -19.83 -13.03 -12.38
C GLY A 373 -20.71 -12.67 -11.18
N VAL A 374 -20.26 -12.96 -9.95
CA VAL A 374 -21.04 -12.62 -8.74
C VAL A 374 -21.24 -11.12 -8.58
N PRO A 375 -20.22 -10.23 -8.70
CA PRO A 375 -20.45 -8.80 -8.68
C PRO A 375 -21.42 -8.31 -9.76
N VAL A 376 -21.35 -8.84 -10.98
CA VAL A 376 -22.28 -8.50 -12.06
C VAL A 376 -23.70 -8.96 -11.70
N ALA A 377 -23.88 -10.18 -11.20
CA ALA A 377 -25.19 -10.68 -10.76
C ALA A 377 -25.77 -9.85 -9.60
N VAL A 378 -24.92 -9.42 -8.66
CA VAL A 378 -25.32 -8.51 -7.56
C VAL A 378 -25.76 -7.17 -8.11
N LEU A 379 -25.13 -6.64 -9.17
CA LEU A 379 -25.60 -5.42 -9.82
C LEU A 379 -26.92 -5.64 -10.56
N LEU A 380 -27.04 -6.73 -11.33
CA LEU A 380 -28.23 -7.04 -12.12
C LEU A 380 -29.47 -7.29 -11.25
N LEU A 381 -29.34 -7.94 -10.10
CA LEU A 381 -30.47 -8.17 -9.18
C LEU A 381 -30.61 -7.07 -8.14
N GLY A 382 -29.48 -6.61 -7.59
CA GLY A 382 -29.47 -5.66 -6.49
C GLY A 382 -29.85 -4.25 -6.89
N VAL A 383 -29.55 -3.81 -8.12
CA VAL A 383 -29.93 -2.46 -8.57
C VAL A 383 -31.43 -2.32 -8.82
N PRO A 384 -32.08 -3.20 -9.62
CA PRO A 384 -33.54 -3.18 -9.75
C PRO A 384 -34.24 -3.37 -8.40
N GLY A 385 -33.78 -4.31 -7.57
CA GLY A 385 -34.34 -4.51 -6.22
C GLY A 385 -34.16 -3.30 -5.30
N GLY A 386 -33.01 -2.63 -5.37
CA GLY A 386 -32.74 -1.41 -4.63
C GLY A 386 -33.61 -0.24 -5.08
N LEU A 387 -33.81 -0.07 -6.39
CA LEU A 387 -34.70 0.95 -6.95
C LEU A 387 -36.16 0.69 -6.56
N TYR A 388 -36.61 -0.57 -6.62
CA TYR A 388 -37.93 -0.98 -6.16
C TYR A 388 -38.16 -0.63 -4.68
N LEU A 389 -37.18 -0.96 -3.81
CA LEU A 389 -37.26 -0.63 -2.39
C LEU A 389 -37.24 0.89 -2.13
N LEU A 390 -36.45 1.65 -2.90
CA LEU A 390 -36.41 3.11 -2.78
C LEU A 390 -37.75 3.76 -3.16
N GLY A 391 -38.43 3.24 -4.19
CA GLY A 391 -39.78 3.70 -4.58
C GLY A 391 -40.87 3.36 -3.57
N GLN A 392 -40.63 2.44 -2.62
CA GLN A 392 -41.58 2.09 -1.56
C GLN A 392 -41.41 2.90 -0.27
N LEU A 393 -40.37 3.73 -0.18
CA LEU A 393 -40.16 4.56 1.00
C LEU A 393 -41.20 5.70 1.04
N PRO A 394 -41.86 5.95 2.20
CA PRO A 394 -42.85 7.03 2.31
C PRO A 394 -42.26 8.38 1.90
N GLY A 395 -42.95 9.10 1.02
CA GLY A 395 -42.62 10.48 0.66
C GLY A 395 -42.69 11.43 1.87
N ASP A 396 -41.82 12.43 1.89
CA ASP A 396 -41.59 13.41 2.96
C ASP A 396 -42.85 13.80 3.78
N SER A 397 -42.90 13.37 5.04
CA SER A 397 -43.64 14.06 6.11
C SER A 397 -42.63 14.84 6.96
N SER A 398 -42.77 16.15 6.97
CA SER A 398 -41.75 17.17 7.26
C SER A 398 -41.21 17.30 8.70
N ASP A 399 -41.49 16.39 9.65
CA ASP A 399 -41.20 16.70 11.06
C ASP A 399 -40.06 15.93 11.74
N GLN A 400 -39.52 14.82 11.20
CA GLN A 400 -38.27 14.21 11.70
C GLN A 400 -37.48 13.48 10.60
N PRO A 401 -36.31 13.98 10.15
CA PRO A 401 -35.49 13.25 9.18
C PRO A 401 -34.86 12.01 9.82
N SER A 402 -35.19 10.84 9.30
CA SER A 402 -34.50 9.60 9.60
C SER A 402 -33.12 9.58 8.92
N LEU A 403 -32.16 8.81 9.44
CA LEU A 403 -30.81 8.69 8.84
C LEU A 403 -30.85 8.33 7.33
N PRO A 404 -31.77 7.45 6.87
CA PRO A 404 -31.98 7.19 5.44
C PRO A 404 -32.45 8.40 4.64
N SER A 405 -33.42 9.19 5.12
CA SER A 405 -33.94 10.35 4.38
C SER A 405 -32.92 11.49 4.30
N ALA A 406 -32.11 11.67 5.34
CA ALA A 406 -30.97 12.61 5.31
C ALA A 406 -29.89 12.18 4.30
N LEU A 407 -29.57 10.89 4.20
CA LEU A 407 -28.63 10.35 3.19
C LEU A 407 -29.19 10.46 1.76
N LEU A 408 -30.50 10.33 1.58
CA LEU A 408 -31.16 10.49 0.29
C LEU A 408 -31.25 11.96 -0.15
N ALA A 409 -31.42 12.90 0.78
CA ALA A 409 -31.38 14.34 0.51
C ALA A 409 -29.97 14.83 0.13
N LEU A 410 -28.91 14.18 0.63
CA LEU A 410 -27.51 14.46 0.29
C LEU A 410 -27.12 14.05 -1.14
N VAL A 411 -27.99 13.39 -1.90
CA VAL A 411 -27.73 12.85 -3.25
C VAL A 411 -28.82 13.29 -4.23
N ASP A 412 -29.53 14.39 -3.94
CA ASP A 412 -30.59 14.94 -4.79
C ASP A 412 -30.01 15.49 -6.12
N PRO A 413 -30.42 14.97 -7.29
CA PRO A 413 -29.93 15.45 -8.59
C PRO A 413 -30.56 16.78 -9.02
N THR A 414 -31.71 17.16 -8.45
CA THR A 414 -32.42 18.40 -8.81
C THR A 414 -31.87 19.63 -8.09
N LYS A 415 -31.16 19.42 -6.97
CA LYS A 415 -30.50 20.47 -6.18
C LYS A 415 -29.00 20.42 -6.42
N GLN A 416 -28.49 21.41 -7.17
CA GLN A 416 -27.08 21.78 -7.38
C GLN A 416 -26.07 20.76 -6.78
N GLY A 417 -25.60 19.79 -7.57
CA GLY A 417 -24.73 18.69 -7.11
C GLY A 417 -23.48 19.07 -6.32
N VAL A 418 -23.11 20.36 -6.32
CA VAL A 418 -22.07 20.95 -5.48
C VAL A 418 -22.44 20.94 -3.97
N ALA A 419 -23.70 21.21 -3.61
CA ALA A 419 -24.15 21.24 -2.22
C ALA A 419 -24.16 19.85 -1.58
N SER A 420 -24.70 18.87 -2.30
CA SER A 420 -24.70 17.44 -2.00
C SER A 420 -23.28 16.88 -1.79
N PHE A 421 -22.36 17.21 -2.69
CA PHE A 421 -20.95 16.84 -2.58
C PHE A 421 -20.27 17.47 -1.35
N GLY A 422 -20.50 18.76 -1.10
CA GLY A 422 -19.94 19.47 0.04
C GLY A 422 -20.38 18.87 1.37
N ALA A 423 -21.64 18.49 1.49
CA ALA A 423 -22.18 17.90 2.70
C ALA A 423 -21.67 16.47 2.96
N LEU A 424 -21.50 15.64 1.91
CA LEU A 424 -20.82 14.34 2.03
C LEU A 424 -19.39 14.50 2.55
N VAL A 425 -18.64 15.47 2.01
CA VAL A 425 -17.27 15.77 2.46
C VAL A 425 -17.25 16.14 3.96
N VAL A 426 -18.19 16.98 4.41
CA VAL A 426 -18.30 17.36 5.83
C VAL A 426 -18.58 16.14 6.72
N VAL A 427 -19.50 15.27 6.33
CA VAL A 427 -19.82 14.03 7.08
C VAL A 427 -18.59 13.12 7.17
N LEU A 428 -17.88 12.89 6.08
CA LEU A 428 -16.68 12.06 6.06
C LEU A 428 -15.56 12.63 6.95
N ILE A 429 -15.36 13.95 6.91
CA ILE A 429 -14.39 14.62 7.79
C ILE A 429 -14.80 14.48 9.26
N GLY A 430 -16.10 14.64 9.57
CA GLY A 430 -16.64 14.45 10.92
C GLY A 430 -16.43 13.02 11.45
N LEU A 431 -16.71 12.02 10.62
CA LEU A 431 -16.47 10.61 10.94
C LEU A 431 -14.96 10.32 11.13
N GLY A 432 -14.12 10.85 10.24
CA GLY A 432 -12.66 10.75 10.36
C GLY A 432 -12.14 11.33 11.68
N LYS A 433 -12.63 12.50 12.08
CA LYS A 433 -12.30 13.13 13.35
C LYS A 433 -12.77 12.30 14.55
N SER A 434 -13.97 11.71 14.47
CA SER A 434 -14.50 10.83 15.52
C SER A 434 -13.65 9.57 15.69
N VAL A 435 -13.27 8.92 14.59
CA VAL A 435 -12.38 7.74 14.59
C VAL A 435 -11.00 8.10 15.13
N TRP A 436 -10.43 9.24 14.72
CA TRP A 436 -9.15 9.74 15.21
C TRP A 436 -9.14 9.89 16.74
N ASN A 437 -10.17 10.56 17.26
CA ASN A 437 -10.33 10.73 18.70
C ASN A 437 -10.55 9.40 19.43
N GLY A 438 -11.18 8.42 18.80
CA GLY A 438 -11.32 7.06 19.34
C GLY A 438 -9.99 6.29 19.42
N LEU A 439 -9.15 6.41 18.40
CA LEU A 439 -7.82 5.77 18.35
C LEU A 439 -6.82 6.40 19.35
N ALA A 440 -6.98 7.69 19.67
CA ALA A 440 -6.10 8.40 20.60
C ALA A 440 -6.37 8.12 22.09
N VAL A 441 -7.48 7.48 22.45
CA VAL A 441 -7.96 7.30 23.84
C VAL A 441 -7.39 6.05 24.54
N GLU A 442 -6.45 5.32 23.93
CA GLU A 442 -5.77 4.21 24.61
C GLU A 442 -4.96 4.71 25.83
N GLY A 443 -5.40 4.31 27.03
CA GLY A 443 -4.67 4.53 28.29
C GLY A 443 -5.54 4.74 29.53
N LYS A 444 -6.83 5.06 29.41
CA LYS A 444 -7.72 5.19 30.58
C LYS A 444 -8.54 3.94 30.80
N GLU A 445 -8.30 3.22 31.90
CA GLU A 445 -9.21 2.18 32.38
C GLU A 445 -10.57 2.81 32.65
N ALA A 446 -11.58 2.44 31.84
CA ALA A 446 -12.94 2.86 32.05
C ALA A 446 -13.52 2.10 33.25
N THR A 447 -13.66 2.79 34.38
CA THR A 447 -14.12 2.23 35.66
C THR A 447 -15.64 2.03 35.76
N GLY A 448 -16.42 2.37 34.72
CA GLY A 448 -17.88 2.25 34.71
C GLY A 448 -18.48 1.61 33.45
N LEU A 449 -19.63 0.94 33.59
CA LEU A 449 -20.29 0.18 32.51
C LEU A 449 -20.74 1.06 31.33
N ARG A 450 -21.25 2.29 31.59
CA ARG A 450 -21.55 3.29 30.56
C ARG A 450 -20.30 3.78 29.83
N ALA A 451 -19.20 3.99 30.55
CA ALA A 451 -17.92 4.39 29.95
C ALA A 451 -17.32 3.26 29.11
N ARG A 452 -17.48 2.00 29.53
CA ARG A 452 -17.11 0.81 28.74
C ARG A 452 -17.97 0.64 27.50
N LEU A 453 -19.28 0.84 27.58
CA LEU A 453 -20.17 0.81 26.42
C LEU A 453 -19.90 1.96 25.44
N LEU A 454 -19.67 3.18 25.92
CA LEU A 454 -19.27 4.32 25.08
C LEU A 454 -17.89 4.12 24.45
N ALA A 455 -16.92 3.60 25.22
CA ALA A 455 -15.61 3.25 24.70
C ALA A 455 -15.71 2.13 23.66
N PHE A 456 -16.52 1.09 23.90
CA PHE A 456 -16.80 0.02 22.95
C PHE A 456 -17.48 0.55 21.69
N GLY A 457 -18.50 1.40 21.84
CA GLY A 457 -19.17 2.07 20.72
C GLY A 457 -18.21 2.90 19.87
N ARG A 458 -17.34 3.70 20.49
CA ARG A 458 -16.36 4.55 19.79
C ARG A 458 -15.18 3.77 19.18
N THR A 459 -14.71 2.72 19.84
CA THR A 459 -13.49 2.00 19.42
C THR A 459 -13.76 0.77 18.56
N LYS A 460 -14.95 0.17 18.67
CA LYS A 460 -15.34 -1.04 17.92
C LYS A 460 -16.44 -0.77 16.91
N LEU A 461 -17.53 -0.08 17.25
CA LEU A 461 -18.69 0.08 16.34
C LEU A 461 -18.55 1.26 15.37
N ALA A 462 -18.16 2.44 15.85
CA ALA A 462 -18.02 3.66 15.03
C ALA A 462 -17.09 3.49 13.82
N PRO A 463 -15.95 2.76 13.92
CA PRO A 463 -15.12 2.39 12.78
C PRO A 463 -15.87 1.69 11.64
N TRP A 464 -16.67 0.67 11.97
CA TRP A 464 -17.47 -0.09 10.99
C TRP A 464 -18.62 0.75 10.44
N ALA A 465 -19.27 1.56 11.30
CA ALA A 465 -20.35 2.44 10.89
C ALA A 465 -19.88 3.44 9.82
N ALA A 466 -18.70 4.04 9.98
CA ALA A 466 -18.17 4.98 8.99
C ALA A 466 -17.89 4.32 7.63
N SER A 467 -17.27 3.15 7.62
CA SER A 467 -17.06 2.36 6.39
C SER A 467 -18.40 1.95 5.77
N ALA A 468 -19.39 1.56 6.57
CA ALA A 468 -20.74 1.21 6.09
C ALA A 468 -21.46 2.41 5.46
N ILE A 469 -21.37 3.61 6.07
CA ILE A 469 -21.96 4.84 5.51
C ILE A 469 -21.36 5.15 4.13
N ILE A 470 -20.05 4.99 3.95
CA ILE A 470 -19.40 5.18 2.64
C ILE A 470 -19.97 4.21 1.60
N VAL A 471 -20.10 2.93 1.96
CA VAL A 471 -20.65 1.91 1.06
C VAL A 471 -22.11 2.21 0.72
N ILE A 472 -22.93 2.55 1.71
CA ILE A 472 -24.34 2.91 1.53
C ILE A 472 -24.46 4.14 0.62
N ALA A 473 -23.66 5.19 0.85
CA ALA A 473 -23.66 6.38 0.01
C ALA A 473 -23.26 6.05 -1.44
N ALA A 474 -22.24 5.22 -1.65
CA ALA A 474 -21.84 4.76 -2.98
C ALA A 474 -22.95 3.95 -3.68
N VAL A 475 -23.66 3.08 -2.94
CA VAL A 475 -24.81 2.32 -3.46
C VAL A 475 -25.96 3.26 -3.82
N ILE A 476 -26.33 4.21 -2.97
CA ILE A 476 -27.41 5.18 -3.26
C ILE A 476 -27.08 6.00 -4.52
N VAL A 477 -25.84 6.49 -4.64
CA VAL A 477 -25.38 7.20 -5.84
C VAL A 477 -25.49 6.33 -7.09
N LEU A 478 -25.04 5.07 -7.00
CA LEU A 478 -25.12 4.10 -8.09
C LEU A 478 -26.57 3.84 -8.50
N LEU A 479 -27.47 3.58 -7.54
CA LEU A 479 -28.90 3.35 -7.79
C LEU A 479 -29.52 4.54 -8.49
N ARG A 480 -29.33 5.76 -7.97
CA ARG A 480 -29.93 6.98 -8.54
C ARG A 480 -29.42 7.28 -9.94
N TRP A 481 -28.12 7.21 -10.19
CA TRP A 481 -27.60 7.40 -11.54
C TRP A 481 -28.09 6.32 -12.48
N THR A 482 -28.15 5.06 -12.05
CA THR A 482 -28.67 3.97 -12.89
C THR A 482 -30.14 4.20 -13.24
N GLY A 483 -30.96 4.62 -12.28
CA GLY A 483 -32.36 4.99 -12.51
C GLY A 483 -32.51 6.12 -13.53
N GLY A 484 -31.74 7.21 -13.37
CA GLY A 484 -31.76 8.33 -14.32
C GLY A 484 -31.34 7.92 -15.73
N TYR A 485 -30.28 7.14 -15.87
CA TYR A 485 -29.85 6.59 -17.16
C TYR A 485 -30.83 5.58 -17.74
N ALA A 486 -31.64 4.91 -16.92
CA ALA A 486 -32.64 3.95 -17.40
C ALA A 486 -33.93 4.63 -17.88
N THR A 487 -34.34 5.74 -17.24
CA THR A 487 -35.65 6.37 -17.52
C THR A 487 -35.60 7.60 -18.41
N ASP A 488 -34.46 8.32 -18.46
CA ASP A 488 -34.35 9.57 -19.23
C ASP A 488 -33.40 9.42 -20.42
N ARG A 489 -33.97 9.49 -21.62
CA ARG A 489 -33.24 9.37 -22.89
C ARG A 489 -32.19 10.47 -23.08
N SER A 490 -32.42 11.67 -22.55
CA SER A 490 -31.44 12.76 -22.64
C SER A 490 -30.15 12.46 -21.87
N TYR A 491 -30.23 11.70 -20.78
CA TYR A 491 -29.07 11.24 -20.02
C TYR A 491 -28.33 10.13 -20.76
N GLN A 492 -29.05 9.25 -21.48
CA GLN A 492 -28.43 8.19 -22.28
C GLN A 492 -27.61 8.75 -23.45
N GLU A 493 -28.07 9.84 -24.06
CA GLU A 493 -27.46 10.49 -25.22
C GLU A 493 -26.38 11.55 -24.86
N ASP A 494 -26.12 11.80 -23.58
CA ASP A 494 -25.12 12.80 -23.13
C ASP A 494 -23.69 12.26 -23.22
N TRP A 495 -23.20 12.08 -24.45
CA TRP A 495 -21.85 11.56 -24.74
C TRP A 495 -20.72 12.47 -24.23
N ASN A 496 -20.99 13.75 -23.97
CA ASN A 496 -20.01 14.69 -23.40
C ASN A 496 -19.55 14.21 -22.03
N VAL A 497 -20.40 13.49 -21.29
CA VAL A 497 -20.05 12.86 -20.02
C VAL A 497 -18.88 11.90 -20.19
N ALA A 498 -18.90 11.03 -21.22
CA ALA A 498 -17.80 10.10 -21.48
C ALA A 498 -16.46 10.82 -21.64
N LEU A 499 -16.46 11.88 -22.47
CA LEU A 499 -15.27 12.68 -22.77
C LEU A 499 -14.74 13.38 -21.52
N VAL A 500 -15.62 14.00 -20.74
CA VAL A 500 -15.25 14.70 -19.49
C VAL A 500 -14.69 13.71 -18.47
N LEU A 501 -15.33 12.56 -18.27
CA LEU A 501 -14.85 11.52 -17.35
C LEU A 501 -13.47 10.99 -17.77
N ALA A 502 -13.26 10.75 -19.07
CA ALA A 502 -11.99 10.30 -19.61
C ALA A 502 -10.89 11.36 -19.44
N LEU A 503 -11.18 12.63 -19.76
CA LEU A 503 -10.26 13.75 -19.58
C LEU A 503 -9.84 13.90 -18.11
N ILE A 504 -10.80 13.83 -17.18
CA ILE A 504 -10.50 13.92 -15.75
C ILE A 504 -9.66 12.72 -15.31
N ALA A 505 -9.99 11.49 -15.73
CA ALA A 505 -9.20 10.31 -15.38
C ALA A 505 -7.75 10.40 -15.88
N VAL A 506 -7.55 10.87 -17.12
CA VAL A 506 -6.22 11.12 -17.70
C VAL A 506 -5.49 12.23 -16.96
N ALA A 507 -6.15 13.37 -16.69
CA ALA A 507 -5.57 14.48 -15.94
C ALA A 507 -5.12 14.05 -14.54
N ILE A 508 -5.95 13.31 -13.80
CA ILE A 508 -5.59 12.75 -12.49
C ILE A 508 -4.38 11.82 -12.63
N LYS A 509 -4.34 10.92 -13.61
CA LYS A 509 -3.23 9.99 -13.81
C LYS A 509 -1.91 10.68 -14.17
N VAL A 510 -1.95 11.77 -14.94
CA VAL A 510 -0.76 12.51 -15.40
C VAL A 510 -0.25 13.46 -14.31
N LEU A 511 -1.15 14.21 -13.68
CA LEU A 511 -0.80 15.29 -12.75
C LEU A 511 -0.60 14.78 -11.32
N THR A 512 -1.23 13.67 -10.95
CA THR A 512 -1.23 13.15 -9.58
C THR A 512 -0.82 11.68 -9.53
N ASP A 513 -0.57 11.20 -8.32
CA ASP A 513 -0.40 9.78 -8.01
C ASP A 513 -0.75 9.53 -6.54
N ALA A 514 -0.90 8.26 -6.18
CA ALA A 514 -1.23 7.91 -4.80
C ALA A 514 -0.18 8.47 -3.81
N ASN A 515 1.12 8.42 -4.08
CA ASN A 515 2.09 8.90 -3.09
C ASN A 515 1.96 10.42 -2.87
N ARG A 516 1.80 11.20 -3.94
CA ARG A 516 1.74 12.67 -3.90
C ARG A 516 0.47 13.25 -3.30
N THR A 517 -0.68 12.62 -3.53
CA THR A 517 -1.95 13.15 -2.99
C THR A 517 -2.06 12.92 -1.48
N SER A 518 -1.29 11.98 -0.93
CA SER A 518 -1.36 11.58 0.47
C SER A 518 -0.74 12.58 1.45
N LEU A 519 -1.07 12.41 2.74
CA LEU A 519 -0.46 13.15 3.84
C LEU A 519 1.05 12.92 3.98
N HIS A 520 1.62 11.90 3.33
CA HIS A 520 3.04 11.59 3.40
C HIS A 520 3.93 12.79 3.05
N SER A 521 3.62 13.53 1.98
CA SER A 521 4.45 14.65 1.52
C SER A 521 4.50 15.78 2.56
N PHE A 522 3.36 16.08 3.19
CA PHE A 522 3.28 17.05 4.28
C PHE A 522 4.05 16.56 5.50
N TYR A 523 3.83 15.30 5.91
CA TYR A 523 4.49 14.70 7.06
C TYR A 523 6.02 14.69 6.92
N ARG A 524 6.51 14.28 5.74
CA ARG A 524 7.93 14.28 5.38
C ARG A 524 8.55 15.68 5.44
N GLU A 525 7.85 16.70 4.93
CA GLU A 525 8.33 18.09 5.01
C GLU A 525 8.45 18.56 6.46
N ARG A 526 7.48 18.21 7.32
CA ARG A 526 7.52 18.57 8.75
C ARG A 526 8.67 17.90 9.50
N LEU A 527 8.87 16.60 9.29
CA LEU A 527 10.00 15.87 9.87
C LEU A 527 11.33 16.45 9.39
N SER A 528 11.47 16.66 8.07
CA SER A 528 12.69 17.23 7.49
C SER A 528 13.02 18.59 8.08
N ARG A 529 12.06 19.49 8.22
CA ARG A 529 12.30 20.85 8.72
C ARG A 529 12.65 20.92 10.20
N ALA A 530 12.15 19.96 10.99
CA ALA A 530 12.38 19.93 12.43
C ALA A 530 13.70 19.24 12.77
N PHE A 531 13.96 18.08 12.17
CA PHE A 531 15.06 17.20 12.56
C PHE A 531 16.30 17.35 11.67
N LEU A 532 16.15 17.64 10.37
CA LEU A 532 17.28 17.72 9.45
C LEU A 532 17.77 19.17 9.34
N VAL A 533 18.80 19.48 10.13
CA VAL A 533 19.37 20.81 10.27
C VAL A 533 20.84 20.84 9.87
N LYS A 534 21.35 22.04 9.63
CA LYS A 534 22.78 22.32 9.47
C LYS A 534 23.18 23.52 10.34
N ARG A 535 24.42 23.51 10.82
CA ARG A 535 25.07 24.68 11.41
C ARG A 535 25.56 25.59 10.28
N GLN A 536 25.24 26.87 10.33
CA GLN A 536 25.80 27.88 9.43
C GLN A 536 27.10 28.45 10.01
N ASP A 537 27.87 29.14 9.17
CA ASP A 537 29.14 29.77 9.55
C ASP A 537 28.96 30.85 10.64
N ASN A 538 27.78 31.47 10.71
CA ASN A 538 27.41 32.41 11.77
C ASN A 538 27.02 31.72 13.10
N GLY A 539 27.18 30.40 13.20
CA GLY A 539 26.83 29.59 14.37
C GLY A 539 25.34 29.30 14.53
N ALA A 540 24.46 29.79 13.65
CA ALA A 540 23.03 29.51 13.74
C ALA A 540 22.67 28.13 13.15
N ALA A 541 21.74 27.43 13.80
CA ALA A 541 21.15 26.21 13.26
C ALA A 541 19.94 26.53 12.38
N VAL A 542 19.95 26.04 11.14
CA VAL A 542 18.85 26.20 10.19
C VAL A 542 18.41 24.85 9.64
N ALA A 543 17.13 24.75 9.28
CA ALA A 543 16.63 23.58 8.55
C ALA A 543 17.35 23.47 7.20
N LEU A 544 17.68 22.24 6.79
CA LEU A 544 18.10 21.97 5.42
C LEU A 544 16.97 22.33 4.44
N ASP A 545 17.35 22.79 3.25
CA ASP A 545 16.37 23.02 2.19
C ASP A 545 15.64 21.69 1.90
N TYR A 546 14.31 21.72 1.99
CA TYR A 546 13.47 20.55 1.73
C TYR A 546 13.60 20.04 0.29
N HIS A 547 14.00 20.91 -0.65
CA HIS A 547 14.23 20.54 -2.04
C HIS A 547 15.61 19.94 -2.29
N LEU A 548 16.51 19.99 -1.30
CA LEU A 548 17.80 19.30 -1.36
C LEU A 548 17.56 17.79 -1.38
N ARG A 549 18.10 17.13 -2.41
CA ARG A 549 17.95 15.68 -2.60
C ARG A 549 18.97 14.93 -1.73
N LEU A 550 18.60 14.67 -0.48
CA LEU A 550 19.38 13.82 0.43
C LEU A 550 19.22 12.34 0.05
N ARG A 551 19.76 11.94 -1.10
CA ARG A 551 19.70 10.57 -1.63
C ARG A 551 20.20 9.58 -0.58
N TYR A 552 19.48 8.48 -0.40
CA TYR A 552 19.79 7.53 0.66
C TYR A 552 21.15 6.85 0.41
N SER A 553 21.44 6.49 -0.85
CA SER A 553 22.72 5.88 -1.24
C SER A 553 23.97 6.71 -0.90
N ASP A 554 23.79 8.04 -0.83
CA ASP A 554 24.88 9.00 -0.68
C ASP A 554 24.94 9.54 0.76
N TRP A 555 23.77 9.78 1.36
CA TRP A 555 23.62 10.45 2.66
C TRP A 555 23.49 9.52 3.86
N ALA A 556 23.28 8.21 3.66
CA ALA A 556 23.26 7.22 4.74
C ALA A 556 24.64 6.56 4.99
N LYS A 557 25.62 6.80 4.12
CA LYS A 557 27.00 6.31 4.30
C LYS A 557 27.70 7.03 5.47
N PRO A 558 28.60 6.34 6.20
CA PRO A 558 29.35 6.93 7.30
C PRO A 558 30.22 8.11 6.82
N VAL A 559 30.48 9.08 7.70
CA VAL A 559 31.30 10.27 7.43
C VAL A 559 32.28 10.48 8.57
N ASP A 560 33.57 10.51 8.26
CA ASP A 560 34.67 10.78 9.20
C ASP A 560 34.65 9.88 10.46
N GLY A 561 34.46 8.57 10.25
CA GLY A 561 34.25 7.60 11.33
C GLY A 561 32.79 7.54 11.81
N GLY A 562 32.43 6.57 12.64
CA GLY A 562 31.06 6.36 13.09
C GLY A 562 30.14 5.64 12.11
N PRO A 563 28.83 5.54 12.45
CA PRO A 563 27.98 4.49 11.90
C PRO A 563 27.33 4.91 10.59
N GLN A 564 27.10 3.93 9.71
CA GLN A 564 26.15 4.07 8.61
C GLN A 564 24.72 4.15 9.17
N LEU A 565 23.85 4.89 8.48
CA LEU A 565 22.44 4.97 8.82
C LEU A 565 21.66 3.83 8.15
N VAL A 566 20.89 3.12 8.94
CA VAL A 566 19.91 2.12 8.47
C VAL A 566 18.56 2.49 9.04
N ILE A 567 17.52 2.46 8.21
CA ILE A 567 16.15 2.72 8.63
C ILE A 567 15.28 1.50 8.31
N ALA A 568 14.55 1.01 9.30
CA ALA A 568 13.65 -0.12 9.13
C ALA A 568 12.22 0.35 8.81
N GLY A 569 11.61 -0.30 7.83
CA GLY A 569 10.20 -0.21 7.46
C GLY A 569 9.60 -1.61 7.29
N VAL A 570 8.33 -1.67 6.89
CA VAL A 570 7.67 -2.93 6.53
C VAL A 570 7.01 -2.84 5.17
N ALA A 571 7.09 -3.90 4.37
CA ALA A 571 6.27 -4.07 3.19
C ALA A 571 5.00 -4.85 3.58
N ASN A 572 3.83 -4.25 3.36
CA ASN A 572 2.54 -4.89 3.64
C ASN A 572 2.21 -5.88 2.53
N VAL A 573 1.95 -7.14 2.88
CA VAL A 573 1.78 -8.27 1.97
C VAL A 573 0.88 -9.33 2.63
N ASP A 574 0.02 -10.00 1.85
CA ASP A 574 -0.93 -11.00 2.35
C ASP A 574 -0.82 -12.36 1.62
N ASP A 575 0.31 -12.60 0.94
CA ASP A 575 0.53 -13.85 0.21
C ASP A 575 0.81 -14.99 1.19
N ALA A 576 -0.18 -15.86 1.36
CA ALA A 576 -0.10 -17.05 2.23
C ALA A 576 1.04 -18.02 1.88
N ASP A 577 1.59 -17.91 0.67
CA ASP A 577 2.76 -18.67 0.19
C ASP A 577 4.03 -18.37 1.01
N PHE A 578 4.15 -17.17 1.54
CA PHE A 578 5.40 -16.65 2.11
C PHE A 578 5.20 -15.95 3.46
N VAL A 579 3.99 -15.45 3.72
CA VAL A 579 3.69 -14.64 4.88
C VAL A 579 2.87 -15.48 5.85
N PRO A 580 3.36 -15.70 7.08
CA PRO A 580 2.60 -16.40 8.11
C PRO A 580 1.23 -15.75 8.34
N THR A 581 0.26 -16.60 8.69
CA THR A 581 -1.13 -16.18 8.93
C THR A 581 -1.18 -15.01 9.92
N GLN A 582 -1.97 -13.98 9.57
CA GLN A 582 -2.16 -12.75 10.35
C GLN A 582 -0.92 -11.85 10.53
N ARG A 583 0.28 -12.21 10.00
CA ARG A 583 1.44 -11.32 10.03
C ARG A 583 1.23 -10.09 9.14
N GLY A 584 0.74 -10.30 7.91
CA GLY A 584 0.35 -9.23 6.99
C GLY A 584 1.47 -8.29 6.51
N CYS A 585 2.75 -8.63 6.78
CA CYS A 585 3.91 -7.87 6.36
C CYS A 585 5.19 -8.71 6.31
N VAL A 586 6.20 -8.19 5.61
CA VAL A 586 7.61 -8.61 5.63
C VAL A 586 8.51 -7.39 5.88
N PRO A 587 9.75 -7.56 6.38
CA PRO A 587 10.63 -6.43 6.65
C PRO A 587 11.02 -5.73 5.35
N PHE A 588 11.20 -4.41 5.42
CA PHE A 588 11.75 -3.61 4.32
C PHE A 588 12.81 -2.67 4.87
N VAL A 589 14.06 -2.81 4.45
CA VAL A 589 15.19 -2.07 5.01
C VAL A 589 15.72 -1.07 4.00
N PHE A 590 15.93 0.16 4.47
CA PHE A 590 16.70 1.19 3.80
C PHE A 590 18.13 1.11 4.34
N ASP A 591 19.06 0.71 3.49
CA ASP A 591 20.51 0.71 3.74
C ASP A 591 21.22 1.41 2.57
N ALA A 592 22.37 2.02 2.83
CA ALA A 592 23.09 2.84 1.87
C ALA A 592 23.53 2.07 0.61
N GLU A 593 23.77 0.77 0.73
CA GLU A 593 24.26 -0.08 -0.35
C GLU A 593 23.15 -0.87 -1.01
N GLN A 594 22.29 -1.48 -0.19
CA GLN A 594 21.19 -2.31 -0.66
C GLN A 594 19.88 -1.94 0.03
N ILE A 595 18.82 -1.81 -0.76
CA ILE A 595 17.46 -1.53 -0.30
C ILE A 595 16.55 -2.69 -0.69
N GLY A 596 15.59 -3.02 0.17
CA GLY A 596 14.55 -3.98 -0.20
C GLY A 596 14.02 -4.80 0.96
N ILE A 597 13.43 -5.93 0.59
CA ILE A 597 12.88 -6.91 1.52
C ILE A 597 14.03 -7.77 2.02
N VAL A 598 14.31 -7.66 3.32
CA VAL A 598 15.22 -8.54 4.06
C VAL A 598 14.36 -9.53 4.82
N GLY A 599 14.72 -10.81 4.87
CA GLY A 599 13.90 -11.76 5.61
C GLY A 599 14.43 -13.19 5.64
N ASP A 600 13.63 -14.03 6.29
CA ASP A 600 13.86 -15.42 6.68
C ASP A 600 14.00 -16.40 5.48
N ARG A 601 14.37 -17.65 5.77
CA ARG A 601 14.34 -18.85 4.93
C ARG A 601 13.03 -19.05 4.15
N SER A 602 11.94 -18.46 4.63
CA SER A 602 10.62 -18.52 4.01
C SER A 602 10.45 -17.59 2.80
N LEU A 603 11.37 -16.64 2.58
CA LEU A 603 11.35 -15.74 1.42
C LEU A 603 12.35 -16.21 0.35
N PRO A 604 12.00 -16.09 -0.94
CA PRO A 604 12.92 -16.41 -2.03
C PRO A 604 14.03 -15.36 -2.16
N ASP A 605 15.14 -15.74 -2.78
CA ASP A 605 16.25 -14.83 -3.07
C ASP A 605 15.85 -13.70 -4.04
N GLY A 606 16.64 -12.62 -4.05
CA GLY A 606 16.43 -11.48 -4.95
C GLY A 606 15.49 -10.39 -4.42
N GLY A 607 15.20 -10.38 -3.12
CA GLY A 607 14.41 -9.35 -2.46
C GLY A 607 15.12 -8.01 -2.24
N ARG A 608 16.38 -7.87 -2.68
CA ARG A 608 17.24 -6.70 -2.46
C ARG A 608 17.88 -6.19 -3.73
N ARG A 609 18.05 -4.87 -3.82
CA ARG A 609 18.66 -4.20 -4.97
C ARG A 609 19.64 -3.13 -4.51
N THR A 610 20.58 -2.78 -5.37
CA THR A 610 21.48 -1.64 -5.12
C THR A 610 20.66 -0.37 -4.94
N THR A 611 20.90 0.35 -3.84
CA THR A 611 20.07 1.50 -3.44
C THR A 611 20.04 2.59 -4.51
N ASP A 612 21.19 2.85 -5.14
CA ASP A 612 21.34 3.82 -6.23
C ASP A 612 20.50 3.49 -7.49
N ASP A 613 20.39 2.21 -7.86
CA ASP A 613 19.54 1.78 -8.98
C ASP A 613 18.05 1.83 -8.63
N TYR A 614 17.71 1.44 -7.40
CA TYR A 614 16.34 1.48 -6.90
C TYR A 614 15.79 2.92 -6.80
N GLU A 615 16.59 3.88 -6.32
CA GLU A 615 16.24 5.30 -6.28
C GLU A 615 15.84 5.84 -7.66
N ARG A 616 16.54 5.40 -8.70
CA ARG A 616 16.33 5.79 -10.10
C ARG A 616 15.06 5.20 -10.72
N GLU A 617 14.60 4.05 -10.23
CA GLU A 617 13.31 3.47 -10.62
C GLU A 617 12.14 4.09 -9.87
N ALA A 618 12.30 4.30 -8.55
CA ALA A 618 11.25 4.83 -7.69
C ALA A 618 10.76 6.18 -8.19
N ASP A 619 11.68 7.10 -8.48
CA ASP A 619 11.34 8.38 -9.07
C ASP A 619 12.46 8.89 -9.98
N VAL A 620 12.10 9.27 -11.22
CA VAL A 620 13.04 9.87 -12.18
C VAL A 620 13.66 11.16 -11.64
N LEU A 621 12.93 11.87 -10.77
CA LEU A 621 13.42 13.09 -10.12
C LEU A 621 14.18 12.81 -8.80
N LYS A 622 14.38 11.54 -8.44
CA LYS A 622 15.06 11.05 -7.23
C LYS A 622 14.48 11.65 -5.93
N ARG A 623 13.15 11.75 -5.81
CA ARG A 623 12.46 12.35 -4.64
C ARG A 623 11.81 11.34 -3.71
N GLU A 624 11.56 10.10 -4.14
CA GLU A 624 10.80 9.11 -3.35
C GLU A 624 11.67 8.31 -2.38
N VAL A 625 12.96 8.14 -2.65
CA VAL A 625 13.91 7.40 -1.81
C VAL A 625 15.06 8.34 -1.43
N THR A 626 14.91 8.96 -0.27
CA THR A 626 15.84 9.93 0.34
C THR A 626 15.85 9.71 1.85
N VAL A 627 16.83 10.25 2.57
CA VAL A 627 16.86 10.18 4.05
C VAL A 627 15.55 10.71 4.68
N PRO A 628 15.03 11.91 4.33
CA PRO A 628 13.73 12.36 4.83
C PRO A 628 12.57 11.43 4.46
N ALA A 629 12.58 10.82 3.27
CA ALA A 629 11.52 9.90 2.87
C ALA A 629 11.58 8.61 3.69
N ALA A 630 12.75 8.00 3.85
CA ALA A 630 12.93 6.81 4.69
C ALA A 630 12.51 7.08 6.14
N MET A 631 12.88 8.23 6.72
CA MET A 631 12.41 8.67 8.04
C MET A 631 10.88 8.72 8.10
N ALA A 632 10.23 9.37 7.14
CA ALA A 632 8.79 9.53 7.11
C ALA A 632 8.02 8.22 6.87
N ILE A 633 8.56 7.32 6.04
CA ILE A 633 8.00 5.98 5.79
C ILE A 633 8.12 5.12 7.04
N SER A 634 9.30 5.13 7.68
CA SER A 634 9.53 4.41 8.93
C SER A 634 8.66 4.93 10.07
N GLY A 635 8.23 6.19 10.03
CA GLY A 635 7.28 6.81 10.95
C GLY A 635 5.80 6.70 10.57
N ALA A 636 5.46 5.99 9.50
CA ALA A 636 4.11 5.97 8.91
C ALA A 636 3.11 5.07 9.67
N ALA A 637 2.97 5.28 10.98
CA ALA A 637 2.10 4.49 11.86
C ALA A 637 0.60 4.56 11.48
N LEU A 638 0.17 5.67 10.86
CA LEU A 638 -1.19 5.83 10.35
C LEU A 638 -1.27 5.48 8.86
N SER A 639 -1.75 4.27 8.56
CA SER A 639 -1.98 3.79 7.19
C SER A 639 -3.17 2.79 7.15
N PRO A 640 -3.83 2.59 5.99
CA PRO A 640 -4.90 1.59 5.83
C PRO A 640 -4.42 0.14 6.07
N LEU A 641 -3.10 -0.09 5.93
CA LEU A 641 -2.42 -1.36 6.15
C LEU A 641 -1.25 -1.14 7.12
N THR A 642 -1.18 -1.97 8.17
CA THR A 642 -0.26 -1.81 9.31
C THR A 642 0.33 -3.14 9.79
N GLY A 643 0.59 -4.06 8.86
CA GLY A 643 1.24 -5.35 9.15
C GLY A 643 0.59 -6.14 10.30
N ARG A 644 1.37 -6.47 11.34
CA ARG A 644 0.91 -7.25 12.50
C ARG A 644 -0.22 -6.58 13.29
N VAL A 645 -0.39 -5.27 13.12
CA VAL A 645 -1.41 -4.46 13.82
C VAL A 645 -2.65 -4.23 12.95
N ASN A 646 -2.78 -4.95 11.82
CA ASN A 646 -3.91 -4.84 10.89
C ASN A 646 -5.28 -5.05 11.55
N SER A 647 -5.36 -5.80 12.64
CA SER A 647 -6.62 -5.98 13.40
C SER A 647 -7.23 -4.66 13.88
N ARG A 648 -6.40 -3.62 14.11
CA ARG A 648 -6.85 -2.27 14.52
C ARG A 648 -7.36 -1.42 13.36
N THR A 649 -6.77 -1.58 12.18
CA THR A 649 -7.07 -0.74 11.00
C THR A 649 -8.12 -1.34 10.07
N ARG A 650 -8.31 -2.68 10.08
CA ARG A 650 -9.32 -3.38 9.25
C ARG A 650 -10.70 -2.70 9.24
N PRO A 651 -11.30 -2.30 10.38
CA PRO A 651 -12.62 -1.68 10.40
C PRO A 651 -12.70 -0.30 9.71
N VAL A 652 -11.59 0.45 9.72
CA VAL A 652 -11.50 1.84 9.20
C VAL A 652 -10.68 1.95 7.93
N ARG A 653 -10.20 0.83 7.38
CA ARG A 653 -9.33 0.78 6.21
C ARG A 653 -9.94 1.53 5.02
N LEU A 654 -11.22 1.29 4.74
CA LEU A 654 -11.95 1.99 3.67
C LEU A 654 -12.02 3.49 3.95
N LEU A 655 -12.37 3.89 5.18
CA LEU A 655 -12.43 5.30 5.58
C LEU A 655 -11.07 5.99 5.42
N LEU A 656 -9.98 5.38 5.91
CA LEU A 656 -8.62 5.93 5.79
C LEU A 656 -8.18 6.05 4.33
N ALA A 657 -8.52 5.06 3.49
CA ALA A 657 -8.24 5.10 2.06
C ALA A 657 -9.01 6.22 1.36
N VAL A 658 -10.31 6.38 1.63
CA VAL A 658 -11.17 7.41 1.02
C VAL A 658 -10.76 8.81 1.48
N LEU A 659 -10.57 9.02 2.80
CA LEU A 659 -10.07 10.28 3.37
C LEU A 659 -8.63 10.61 2.96
N ASN A 660 -7.93 9.66 2.32
CA ASN A 660 -6.51 9.76 2.00
C ASN A 660 -5.63 10.00 3.24
N ALA A 661 -6.12 9.58 4.41
CA ALA A 661 -5.45 9.69 5.70
C ALA A 661 -4.40 8.58 5.84
N ARG A 662 -3.34 8.67 5.05
CA ARG A 662 -2.26 7.67 5.01
C ARG A 662 -0.88 8.32 4.91
N LEU A 663 0.06 7.71 5.61
CA LEU A 663 1.46 8.09 5.63
C LEU A 663 2.35 7.10 4.87
N GLY A 664 1.89 5.87 4.64
CA GLY A 664 2.57 4.87 3.83
C GLY A 664 2.59 5.20 2.34
N VAL A 665 3.54 4.59 1.63
CA VAL A 665 3.80 4.87 0.21
C VAL A 665 3.97 3.59 -0.60
N TRP A 666 3.62 3.66 -1.89
CA TRP A 666 3.86 2.59 -2.86
C TRP A 666 5.23 2.75 -3.51
N LEU A 667 6.17 1.86 -3.17
CA LEU A 667 7.49 1.81 -3.78
C LEU A 667 7.58 0.68 -4.84
N PRO A 668 8.55 0.75 -5.77
CA PRO A 668 8.86 -0.37 -6.65
C PRO A 668 9.12 -1.65 -5.85
N ASN A 669 8.66 -2.79 -6.35
CA ASN A 669 8.96 -4.06 -5.70
C ASN A 669 10.42 -4.46 -5.96
N PRO A 670 11.26 -4.71 -4.94
CA PRO A 670 12.66 -5.04 -5.14
C PRO A 670 12.88 -6.39 -5.83
N TYR A 671 11.91 -7.31 -5.83
CA TYR A 671 11.97 -8.53 -6.64
C TYR A 671 11.80 -8.29 -8.14
N TRP A 672 11.32 -7.12 -8.54
CA TRP A 672 11.12 -6.76 -9.94
C TRP A 672 12.31 -5.98 -10.48
N ASN A 673 12.66 -6.26 -11.74
CA ASN A 673 13.80 -5.64 -12.43
C ASN A 673 15.13 -5.82 -11.66
N ASN A 674 15.22 -6.85 -10.80
CA ASN A 674 16.45 -7.18 -10.10
C ASN A 674 17.35 -7.99 -11.01
N ARG A 675 18.45 -7.38 -11.47
CA ARG A 675 19.38 -7.95 -12.45
C ARG A 675 20.81 -7.65 -12.02
N PRO A 676 21.79 -8.48 -12.43
CA PRO A 676 23.20 -8.20 -12.16
C PRO A 676 23.66 -6.86 -12.74
N GLU A 677 23.17 -6.51 -13.94
CA GLU A 677 23.41 -5.22 -14.56
C GLU A 677 22.42 -4.16 -14.06
N PRO A 678 22.84 -2.88 -13.92
CA PRO A 678 21.93 -1.79 -13.53
C PRO A 678 20.74 -1.72 -14.48
N ALA A 679 19.53 -1.95 -13.95
CA ALA A 679 18.31 -1.95 -14.77
C ALA A 679 17.92 -0.53 -15.22
N PHE A 680 18.37 0.49 -14.48
CA PHE A 680 17.94 1.88 -14.68
C PHE A 680 19.13 2.85 -14.76
N PRO A 681 20.06 2.70 -15.72
CA PRO A 681 21.25 3.56 -15.84
C PRO A 681 20.89 5.04 -16.03
N GLU A 682 21.85 5.93 -15.76
CA GLU A 682 21.67 7.36 -16.00
C GLU A 682 21.48 7.68 -17.48
N VAL A 683 20.52 8.55 -17.77
CA VAL A 683 20.10 8.85 -19.14
C VAL A 683 20.55 10.25 -19.55
N ARG A 684 21.33 10.31 -20.64
CA ARG A 684 21.76 11.55 -21.29
C ARG A 684 20.89 11.82 -22.54
N GLY A 685 20.60 13.09 -22.82
CA GLY A 685 19.80 13.53 -23.98
C GLY A 685 18.30 13.76 -23.70
N PHE A 686 17.65 14.57 -24.54
CA PHE A 686 16.25 14.99 -24.36
C PHE A 686 15.24 13.85 -24.58
N PHE A 687 15.24 13.19 -25.75
CA PHE A 687 14.25 12.15 -26.06
C PHE A 687 14.27 10.95 -25.09
N PRO A 688 15.44 10.40 -24.72
CA PRO A 688 15.49 9.32 -23.73
C PRO A 688 14.97 9.75 -22.34
N ARG A 689 15.21 11.01 -21.93
CA ARG A 689 14.65 11.57 -20.68
C ARG A 689 13.14 11.71 -20.74
N VAL A 690 12.59 12.21 -21.85
CA VAL A 690 11.14 12.31 -22.05
C VAL A 690 10.50 10.93 -22.04
N ARG A 691 11.07 9.96 -22.76
CA ARG A 691 10.59 8.57 -22.76
C ARG A 691 10.60 7.97 -21.35
N ARG A 692 11.66 8.22 -20.57
CA ARG A 692 11.76 7.75 -19.18
C ARG A 692 10.73 8.43 -18.29
N TYR A 693 10.52 9.73 -18.46
CA TYR A 693 9.50 10.49 -17.73
C TYR A 693 8.09 9.96 -18.02
N VAL A 694 7.72 9.82 -19.30
CA VAL A 694 6.41 9.26 -19.70
C VAL A 694 6.23 7.83 -19.17
N GLY A 695 7.25 6.98 -19.30
CA GLY A 695 7.23 5.63 -18.74
C GLY A 695 7.02 5.61 -17.23
N SER A 696 7.64 6.55 -16.50
CA SER A 696 7.45 6.69 -15.06
C SER A 696 6.03 7.12 -14.70
N VAL A 697 5.42 8.06 -15.44
CA VAL A 697 4.05 8.53 -15.20
C VAL A 697 3.04 7.38 -15.35
N ILE A 698 3.23 6.55 -16.37
CA ILE A 698 2.39 5.35 -16.57
C ILE A 698 2.53 4.38 -15.39
N ASP A 699 3.77 4.20 -14.89
CA ASP A 699 4.08 3.25 -13.82
C ASP A 699 3.83 3.76 -12.39
N LYS A 700 3.47 5.04 -12.23
CA LYS A 700 3.08 5.61 -10.93
C LYS A 700 1.89 4.89 -10.32
N PRO A 701 1.81 4.82 -8.97
CA PRO A 701 0.69 4.19 -8.29
C PRO A 701 -0.60 4.96 -8.58
N GLY A 702 -1.50 4.30 -9.32
CA GLY A 702 -2.79 4.87 -9.71
C GLY A 702 -3.95 4.47 -8.78
N PRO A 703 -5.19 4.79 -9.16
CA PRO A 703 -6.41 4.53 -8.36
C PRO A 703 -6.59 3.05 -7.96
N TYR A 704 -6.18 2.13 -8.84
CA TYR A 704 -6.19 0.69 -8.55
C TYR A 704 -5.41 0.33 -7.28
N ARG A 705 -4.33 1.06 -6.96
CA ARG A 705 -3.53 0.83 -5.75
C ARG A 705 -4.29 1.27 -4.51
N LEU A 706 -4.97 2.41 -4.55
CA LEU A 706 -5.85 2.88 -3.48
C LEU A 706 -6.98 1.89 -3.20
N LEU A 707 -7.58 1.31 -4.26
CA LEU A 707 -8.59 0.26 -4.10
C LEU A 707 -8.00 -0.98 -3.40
N ARG A 708 -6.77 -1.38 -3.75
CA ARG A 708 -6.09 -2.48 -3.05
C ARG A 708 -5.74 -2.16 -1.61
N GLU A 709 -5.46 -0.91 -1.27
CA GLU A 709 -5.33 -0.47 0.12
C GLU A 709 -6.67 -0.59 0.85
N ALA A 710 -7.76 -0.14 0.24
CA ALA A 710 -9.10 -0.13 0.83
C ALA A 710 -9.65 -1.55 1.09
N ILE A 711 -9.47 -2.46 0.12
CA ILE A 711 -9.82 -3.88 0.28
C ILE A 711 -8.79 -4.58 1.19
N GLY A 712 -7.54 -4.13 1.12
CA GLY A 712 -6.37 -4.66 1.80
C GLY A 712 -5.99 -6.04 1.32
N SER A 713 -5.73 -6.12 0.02
CA SER A 713 -5.18 -7.27 -0.68
C SER A 713 -3.79 -6.96 -1.26
N PRO A 714 -2.81 -6.51 -0.46
CA PRO A 714 -1.46 -6.28 -0.97
C PRO A 714 -0.77 -7.61 -1.32
N SER A 715 0.16 -7.59 -2.28
CA SER A 715 0.84 -8.81 -2.72
C SER A 715 2.30 -8.56 -3.13
N MET A 716 3.21 -9.45 -2.77
CA MET A 716 4.59 -9.53 -3.24
C MET A 716 4.69 -9.81 -4.74
N TYR A 717 3.66 -10.36 -5.38
CA TYR A 717 3.66 -10.58 -6.82
C TYR A 717 3.36 -9.31 -7.61
N ASP A 718 3.01 -8.22 -6.95
CA ASP A 718 2.76 -6.95 -7.62
C ASP A 718 4.04 -6.19 -7.94
N ARG A 719 4.04 -5.43 -9.03
CA ARG A 719 5.16 -4.55 -9.41
C ARG A 719 5.51 -3.46 -8.38
N ARG A 720 4.57 -3.10 -7.50
CA ARG A 720 4.77 -2.13 -6.42
C ARG A 720 4.25 -2.73 -5.11
N ILE A 721 4.94 -2.41 -4.02
CA ILE A 721 4.63 -2.84 -2.66
C ILE A 721 4.33 -1.62 -1.79
N TYR A 722 3.46 -1.79 -0.80
CA TYR A 722 3.04 -0.71 0.08
C TYR A 722 3.87 -0.73 1.37
N VAL A 723 4.71 0.29 1.56
CA VAL A 723 5.69 0.35 2.65
C VAL A 723 5.23 1.31 3.75
N THR A 724 5.27 0.85 5.00
CA THR A 724 4.83 1.58 6.20
C THR A 724 5.83 1.44 7.37
N ASP A 725 5.45 1.92 8.56
CA ASP A 725 6.26 1.98 9.77
C ASP A 725 6.91 0.63 10.14
N GLY A 726 8.22 0.66 10.43
CA GLY A 726 9.02 -0.51 10.80
C GLY A 726 8.56 -1.19 12.09
N GLY A 727 7.95 -0.44 13.00
CA GLY A 727 7.41 -0.92 14.27
C GLY A 727 6.27 -1.92 14.13
N HIS A 728 5.67 -2.06 12.94
CA HIS A 728 4.70 -3.12 12.66
C HIS A 728 5.33 -4.52 12.49
N TYR A 729 6.66 -4.63 12.43
CA TYR A 729 7.39 -5.90 12.40
C TYR A 729 8.31 -6.04 13.62
N ASP A 730 9.18 -5.07 13.86
CA ASP A 730 10.08 -5.01 15.02
C ASP A 730 10.31 -3.55 15.42
N ASN A 731 9.69 -3.15 16.54
CA ASN A 731 9.77 -1.77 17.01
C ASN A 731 11.12 -1.41 17.63
N LEU A 732 11.98 -2.39 17.97
CA LEU A 732 13.31 -2.14 18.56
C LEU A 732 14.41 -2.04 17.50
N GLY A 733 14.17 -2.56 16.30
CA GLY A 733 15.20 -2.74 15.26
C GLY A 733 16.23 -3.81 15.61
N LEU A 734 16.00 -4.60 16.66
CA LEU A 734 16.88 -5.63 17.16
C LEU A 734 16.98 -6.83 16.21
N ALA A 735 15.88 -7.23 15.57
CA ALA A 735 15.89 -8.33 14.60
C ALA A 735 16.78 -8.00 13.39
N GLU A 736 16.70 -6.76 12.87
CA GLU A 736 17.58 -6.30 11.79
C GLU A 736 19.04 -6.17 12.27
N ALA A 737 19.27 -5.68 13.50
CA ALA A 737 20.62 -5.62 14.06
C ALA A 737 21.25 -7.00 14.14
N LEU A 738 20.55 -7.98 14.72
CA LEU A 738 21.06 -9.34 14.86
C LEU A 738 21.28 -10.01 13.50
N ARG A 739 20.44 -9.75 12.49
CA ARG A 739 20.64 -10.29 11.13
C ARG A 739 22.00 -9.91 10.52
N ARG A 740 22.61 -8.80 10.97
CA ARG A 740 23.92 -8.30 10.50
C ARG A 740 25.11 -8.88 11.27
N GLU A 741 24.83 -9.79 12.21
CA GLU A 741 25.79 -10.53 13.05
C GLU A 741 26.81 -9.65 13.81
N PRO A 742 26.38 -8.60 14.52
CA PRO A 742 27.31 -7.75 15.27
C PRO A 742 27.90 -8.48 16.48
N ALA A 743 29.08 -8.05 16.92
CA ALA A 743 29.63 -8.54 18.18
C ALA A 743 28.80 -8.05 19.37
N GLN A 744 28.38 -6.78 19.31
CA GLN A 744 27.65 -6.10 20.38
C GLN A 744 26.53 -5.24 19.82
N VAL A 745 25.39 -5.19 20.52
CA VAL A 745 24.25 -4.32 20.20
C VAL A 745 23.83 -3.53 21.42
N ILE A 746 23.75 -2.21 21.29
CA ILE A 746 23.08 -1.34 22.27
C ILE A 746 21.67 -1.02 21.76
N VAL A 747 20.65 -1.49 22.47
CA VAL A 747 19.24 -1.27 22.14
C VAL A 747 18.67 -0.17 23.01
N ILE A 748 18.26 0.93 22.39
CA ILE A 748 17.64 2.08 23.06
C ILE A 748 16.12 2.00 22.90
N ASP A 749 15.43 1.55 23.93
CA ASP A 749 13.98 1.33 23.95
C ASP A 749 13.22 2.49 24.62
N ALA A 750 12.44 3.21 23.84
CA ALA A 750 11.45 4.20 24.27
C ALA A 750 10.08 3.92 23.63
N SER A 751 9.80 2.64 23.40
CA SER A 751 8.51 2.16 22.91
C SER A 751 7.38 2.46 23.90
N ASN A 752 6.14 2.45 23.41
CA ASN A 752 4.95 2.87 24.17
C ASN A 752 4.31 1.72 24.98
N ASP A 753 5.02 0.62 25.15
CA ASP A 753 4.53 -0.50 25.95
C ASP A 753 4.52 -0.12 27.43
N ALA A 754 3.70 -0.84 28.21
CA ALA A 754 3.67 -0.62 29.65
C ALA A 754 5.02 -1.03 30.27
N GLU A 755 5.49 -0.25 31.25
CA GLU A 755 6.82 -0.38 31.87
C GLU A 755 7.15 -1.81 32.28
N ASP A 756 6.18 -2.52 32.87
CA ASP A 756 6.35 -3.89 33.38
C ASP A 756 5.98 -5.00 32.37
N ARG A 757 5.59 -4.66 31.14
CA ARG A 757 5.14 -5.66 30.14
C ARG A 757 6.21 -6.07 29.15
N PHE A 758 7.12 -5.16 28.79
CA PHE A 758 8.22 -5.43 27.85
C PHE A 758 7.74 -6.03 26.52
N THR A 759 6.58 -5.60 26.03
CA THR A 759 5.94 -6.19 24.84
C THR A 759 6.84 -6.08 23.62
N ALA A 760 7.49 -4.93 23.42
CA ALA A 760 8.38 -4.71 22.28
C ALA A 760 9.60 -5.65 22.32
N LEU A 761 10.18 -5.88 23.51
CA LEU A 761 11.28 -6.81 23.70
C LEU A 761 10.84 -8.26 23.45
N ALA A 762 9.70 -8.67 24.02
CA ALA A 762 9.16 -10.02 23.82
C ALA A 762 8.84 -10.31 22.35
N GLU A 763 8.25 -9.34 21.64
CA GLU A 763 7.97 -9.44 20.21
C GLU A 763 9.25 -9.52 19.37
N ALA A 764 10.30 -8.75 19.72
CA ALA A 764 11.60 -8.81 19.06
C ALA A 764 12.29 -10.17 19.27
N ILE A 765 12.28 -10.70 20.51
CA ILE A 765 12.81 -12.05 20.83
C ILE A 765 12.08 -13.12 20.03
N ALA A 766 10.74 -13.08 20.02
CA ALA A 766 9.94 -14.03 19.26
C ALA A 766 10.23 -13.92 17.75
N THR A 767 10.36 -12.71 17.23
CA THR A 767 10.64 -12.45 15.80
C THR A 767 12.02 -12.96 15.41
N ALA A 768 13.07 -12.64 16.17
CA ALA A 768 14.43 -13.12 15.91
C ALA A 768 14.50 -14.66 15.91
N ARG A 769 13.76 -15.31 16.82
CA ARG A 769 13.67 -16.77 16.86
C ARG A 769 12.91 -17.35 15.67
N MET A 770 11.73 -16.81 15.35
CA MET A 770 10.88 -17.32 14.26
C MET A 770 11.49 -17.11 12.89
N ASP A 771 12.07 -15.93 12.65
CA ASP A 771 12.44 -15.47 11.30
C ASP A 771 13.95 -15.59 11.03
N HIS A 772 14.78 -15.79 12.06
CA HIS A 772 16.23 -15.94 11.88
C HIS A 772 16.81 -17.15 12.61
N GLY A 773 16.01 -17.87 13.41
CA GLY A 773 16.49 -18.97 14.25
C GLY A 773 17.41 -18.52 15.39
N ILE A 774 17.48 -17.22 15.67
CA ILE A 774 18.37 -16.63 16.68
C ILE A 774 17.71 -16.75 18.06
N ARG A 775 18.42 -17.33 19.02
CA ARG A 775 17.94 -17.48 20.39
C ARG A 775 18.49 -16.36 21.25
N ILE A 776 17.60 -15.54 21.82
CA ILE A 776 17.98 -14.44 22.70
C ILE A 776 17.70 -14.85 24.15
N ASP A 777 18.73 -14.80 24.98
CA ASP A 777 18.65 -14.99 26.43
C ASP A 777 18.91 -13.64 27.11
N ILE A 778 17.84 -13.02 27.61
CA ILE A 778 17.87 -11.74 28.32
C ILE A 778 16.81 -11.74 29.41
N ASP A 779 17.20 -11.35 30.63
CA ASP A 779 16.29 -11.28 31.77
C ASP A 779 15.93 -9.83 32.10
N PRO A 780 14.71 -9.37 31.77
CA PRO A 780 14.25 -8.02 32.10
C PRO A 780 13.76 -7.88 33.55
N SER A 781 13.76 -8.94 34.36
CA SER A 781 13.23 -8.92 35.74
C SER A 781 13.76 -7.75 36.60
N PRO A 782 15.05 -7.36 36.54
CA PRO A 782 15.54 -6.19 37.30
C PRO A 782 14.95 -4.84 36.87
N MET A 783 14.33 -4.79 35.68
CA MET A 783 13.67 -3.61 35.13
C MET A 783 12.16 -3.60 35.44
N VAL A 784 11.63 -4.69 35.98
CA VAL A 784 10.23 -4.78 36.42
C VAL A 784 10.08 -4.08 37.76
N ARG A 785 9.21 -3.08 37.80
CA ARG A 785 8.89 -2.31 38.99
C ARG A 785 7.92 -3.06 39.91
N GLY A 786 6.87 -3.65 39.34
CA GLY A 786 5.80 -4.27 40.12
C GLY A 786 5.10 -3.25 41.04
N ALA A 787 5.01 -3.56 42.33
CA ALA A 787 4.41 -2.66 43.33
C ALA A 787 5.32 -1.52 43.79
N LYS A 788 6.62 -1.53 43.42
CA LYS A 788 7.56 -0.47 43.79
C LYS A 788 7.18 0.84 43.08
N PRO A 789 7.63 2.00 43.57
CA PRO A 789 7.50 3.25 42.81
C PRO A 789 8.45 3.29 41.60
N ARG A 790 9.55 2.52 41.61
CA ARG A 790 10.61 2.52 40.60
C ARG A 790 11.19 1.13 40.35
N ALA A 791 11.75 0.94 39.16
CA ALA A 791 12.53 -0.24 38.81
C ALA A 791 13.90 -0.23 39.49
N ASP A 792 14.47 -1.42 39.74
CA ASP A 792 15.78 -1.53 40.37
C ASP A 792 16.92 -1.06 39.43
N ARG A 793 16.72 -1.24 38.11
CA ARG A 793 17.60 -0.71 37.06
C ARG A 793 16.82 -0.44 35.77
N ALA A 794 17.39 0.36 34.89
CA ALA A 794 16.80 0.70 33.58
C ALA A 794 17.36 -0.10 32.40
N TRP A 795 18.23 -1.08 32.67
CA TRP A 795 18.88 -1.84 31.60
C TRP A 795 19.06 -3.31 31.96
N ALA A 796 19.20 -4.14 30.93
CA ALA A 796 19.47 -5.56 31.02
C ALA A 796 20.59 -5.96 30.05
N TYR A 797 21.33 -7.00 30.42
CA TYR A 797 22.34 -7.63 29.58
C TYR A 797 21.83 -8.99 29.13
N GLY A 798 22.05 -9.32 27.86
CA GLY A 798 21.67 -10.60 27.29
C GLY A 798 22.64 -11.08 26.22
N ILE A 799 22.42 -12.31 25.76
CA ILE A 799 23.21 -12.93 24.70
C ILE A 799 22.26 -13.47 23.63
N ALA A 800 22.50 -13.09 22.38
CA ALA A 800 21.90 -13.72 21.22
C ALA A 800 22.84 -14.80 20.66
N THR A 801 22.35 -16.03 20.57
CA THR A 801 23.06 -17.15 19.94
C THR A 801 22.50 -17.37 18.54
N HIS A 802 23.36 -17.20 17.54
CA HIS A 802 23.02 -17.40 16.14
C HIS A 802 22.98 -18.89 15.79
N PRO A 803 22.18 -19.32 14.81
CA PRO A 803 22.25 -20.68 14.31
C PRO A 803 23.61 -20.98 13.67
N LEU A 804 24.14 -22.18 13.93
CA LEU A 804 25.40 -22.67 13.42
C LEU A 804 25.44 -22.62 11.88
N LYS A 805 26.52 -22.09 11.30
CA LYS A 805 26.75 -22.12 9.85
C LYS A 805 27.48 -23.40 9.45
N ASP A 806 27.32 -23.82 8.20
CA ASP A 806 28.00 -25.00 7.67
C ASP A 806 29.52 -24.81 7.73
N GLY A 807 30.23 -25.72 8.41
CA GLY A 807 31.68 -25.66 8.60
C GLY A 807 32.16 -24.91 9.85
N GLU A 808 31.26 -24.30 10.64
CA GLU A 808 31.61 -23.72 11.94
C GLU A 808 31.42 -24.74 13.07
N GLU A 809 32.35 -24.77 14.04
CA GLU A 809 32.24 -25.64 15.22
C GLU A 809 31.36 -25.05 16.33
N LYS A 810 31.22 -23.73 16.38
CA LYS A 810 30.49 -23.00 17.42
C LYS A 810 29.62 -21.91 16.84
N PRO A 811 28.41 -21.69 17.38
CA PRO A 811 27.53 -20.63 16.91
C PRO A 811 28.13 -19.25 17.24
N TYR A 812 27.99 -18.31 16.31
CA TYR A 812 28.29 -16.90 16.57
C TYR A 812 27.40 -16.37 17.71
N LYS A 813 27.95 -15.50 18.56
CA LYS A 813 27.25 -14.90 19.70
C LYS A 813 27.35 -13.38 19.63
N THR A 814 26.24 -12.74 19.91
CA THR A 814 26.12 -11.28 20.01
C THR A 814 25.74 -10.91 21.42
N GLU A 815 26.45 -9.95 22.02
CA GLU A 815 26.07 -9.37 23.31
C GLU A 815 25.01 -8.28 23.10
N ILE A 816 23.97 -8.28 23.94
CA ILE A 816 22.89 -7.30 23.90
C ILE A 816 22.91 -6.48 25.17
N PHE A 817 23.03 -5.16 25.01
CA PHE A 817 22.87 -4.17 26.06
C PHE A 817 21.56 -3.42 25.83
N PHE A 818 20.52 -3.78 26.58
CA PHE A 818 19.18 -3.23 26.42
C PHE A 818 18.93 -2.15 27.47
N VAL A 819 18.57 -0.94 27.06
CA VAL A 819 18.13 0.15 27.96
C VAL A 819 16.71 0.56 27.61
N LYS A 820 15.85 0.75 28.63
CA LYS A 820 14.45 1.12 28.46
C LYS A 820 14.10 2.43 29.15
N ALA A 821 13.19 3.19 28.57
CA ALA A 821 12.54 4.34 29.19
C ALA A 821 11.66 3.88 30.37
N VAL A 822 12.28 3.77 31.55
CA VAL A 822 11.63 3.49 32.85
C VAL A 822 12.25 4.38 33.92
N LEU A 823 11.51 4.66 35.00
CA LEU A 823 12.07 5.38 36.15
C LEU A 823 12.82 4.38 37.03
N ALA A 824 14.15 4.46 37.04
CA ALA A 824 15.02 3.59 37.82
C ALA A 824 16.10 4.37 38.57
N GLY A 825 16.44 3.89 39.76
CA GLY A 825 17.49 4.49 40.59
C GLY A 825 17.22 5.94 41.00
N HIS A 826 18.31 6.67 41.27
CA HIS A 826 18.28 8.10 41.53
C HIS A 826 18.44 8.86 40.21
N LEU A 827 17.48 9.73 39.89
CA LEU A 827 17.51 10.57 38.69
C LEU A 827 17.80 12.02 39.08
N GLY A 828 18.17 12.84 38.11
CA GLY A 828 18.31 14.28 38.31
C GLY A 828 17.02 14.89 38.86
N TRP A 829 17.16 15.92 39.72
CA TRP A 829 16.02 16.57 40.39
C TRP A 829 14.99 17.16 39.42
N ASP A 830 15.42 17.55 38.22
CA ASP A 830 14.56 17.98 37.12
C ASP A 830 13.64 16.85 36.62
N ILE A 831 14.18 15.64 36.43
CA ILE A 831 13.41 14.45 36.04
C ILE A 831 12.49 14.00 37.18
N GLU A 832 13.00 14.01 38.42
CA GLU A 832 12.23 13.67 39.63
C GLU A 832 10.97 14.55 39.74
N GLN A 833 11.16 15.86 39.67
CA GLN A 833 10.06 16.81 39.81
C GLN A 833 9.10 16.74 38.62
N TYR A 834 9.62 16.54 37.40
CA TYR A 834 8.77 16.36 36.22
C TYR A 834 7.89 15.11 36.36
N ALA A 835 8.44 13.99 36.83
CA ALA A 835 7.70 12.73 37.03
C ALA A 835 6.59 12.87 38.10
N VAL A 836 6.81 13.66 39.15
CA VAL A 836 5.77 13.96 40.15
C VAL A 836 4.60 14.74 39.54
N GLN A 837 4.90 15.68 38.64
CA GLN A 837 3.88 16.51 37.98
C GLN A 837 3.15 15.81 36.83
N HIS A 838 3.78 14.80 36.22
CA HIS A 838 3.28 14.08 35.06
C HIS A 838 3.21 12.58 35.34
N PRO A 839 2.12 12.07 35.95
CA PRO A 839 1.99 10.65 36.33
C PRO A 839 2.02 9.67 35.16
N ASP A 840 1.83 10.15 33.93
CA ASP A 840 1.94 9.37 32.70
C ASP A 840 3.37 9.30 32.16
N PHE A 841 4.34 10.03 32.73
CA PHE A 841 5.76 9.92 32.39
C PHE A 841 6.38 8.64 32.98
N PRO A 842 7.18 7.85 32.23
CA PRO A 842 7.68 8.07 30.86
C PRO A 842 6.84 7.40 29.75
N ARG A 843 5.53 7.22 29.96
CA ARG A 843 4.56 6.53 29.08
C ARG A 843 3.56 7.44 28.38
N ARG A 844 3.91 8.71 28.15
CA ARG A 844 3.02 9.64 27.43
C ARG A 844 2.68 9.06 26.06
N THR A 845 1.39 8.98 25.73
CA THR A 845 0.87 8.26 24.55
C THR A 845 1.54 8.70 23.25
N THR A 846 1.78 7.74 22.34
CA THR A 846 2.27 8.03 20.98
C THR A 846 1.29 8.83 20.12
N GLY A 847 0.03 8.94 20.54
CA GLY A 847 -0.94 9.85 19.91
C GLY A 847 -0.64 11.33 20.18
N ASP A 848 0.06 11.64 21.28
CA ASP A 848 0.48 13.00 21.61
C ASP A 848 1.85 13.29 21.01
N GLN A 849 1.83 14.02 19.89
CA GLN A 849 3.03 14.46 19.18
C GLN A 849 3.36 15.93 19.48
N PHE A 850 2.72 16.57 20.46
CA PHE A 850 2.80 18.02 20.70
C PHE A 850 3.53 18.36 22.01
N TYR A 851 4.73 17.80 22.17
CA TYR A 851 5.55 18.08 23.35
C TYR A 851 5.80 19.57 23.50
N ASP A 852 5.75 20.06 24.73
CA ASP A 852 6.36 21.34 25.05
C ASP A 852 7.87 21.18 25.29
N GLU A 853 8.50 22.25 25.76
CA GLU A 853 9.94 22.25 26.05
C GLU A 853 10.31 21.32 27.19
N TRP A 854 9.50 21.27 28.26
CA TRP A 854 9.75 20.47 29.45
C TRP A 854 9.56 18.98 29.17
N ASP A 855 8.52 18.63 28.41
CA ASP A 855 8.31 17.28 27.91
C ASP A 855 9.54 16.78 27.15
N PHE A 856 10.00 17.55 26.17
CA PHE A 856 11.16 17.19 25.36
C PHE A 856 12.42 17.03 26.22
N GLU A 857 12.68 17.99 27.09
CA GLU A 857 13.88 17.98 27.94
C GLU A 857 13.86 16.82 28.94
N ALA A 858 12.72 16.52 29.56
CA ALA A 858 12.61 15.41 30.52
C ALA A 858 12.91 14.05 29.87
N TYR A 859 12.38 13.79 28.67
CA TYR A 859 12.69 12.55 27.94
C TYR A 859 14.15 12.49 27.48
N ARG A 860 14.72 13.62 27.03
CA ARG A 860 16.14 13.71 26.64
C ARG A 860 17.05 13.46 27.84
N ALA A 861 16.80 14.13 28.97
CA ALA A 861 17.55 13.96 30.20
C ALA A 861 17.45 12.53 30.72
N LEU A 862 16.25 11.94 30.71
CA LEU A 862 16.06 10.52 31.07
C LEU A 862 16.89 9.60 30.17
N GLY A 863 16.82 9.77 28.85
CA GLY A 863 17.61 8.96 27.91
C GLY A 863 19.12 9.04 28.16
N TYR A 864 19.61 10.24 28.49
CA TYR A 864 21.01 10.45 28.87
C TYR A 864 21.36 9.71 30.17
N SER A 865 20.62 9.94 31.26
CA SER A 865 20.90 9.36 32.58
C SER A 865 20.82 7.82 32.59
N LEU A 866 19.87 7.23 31.85
CA LEU A 866 19.72 5.77 31.81
C LEU A 866 20.82 5.11 30.97
N ALA A 867 21.26 5.76 29.88
CA ALA A 867 22.42 5.30 29.12
C ALA A 867 23.72 5.43 29.94
N GLU A 868 23.80 6.41 30.84
CA GLU A 868 24.95 6.62 31.74
C GLU A 868 25.00 5.50 32.76
N SER A 869 23.88 5.20 33.41
CA SER A 869 23.75 4.06 34.31
C SER A 869 24.15 2.73 33.65
N LEU A 870 23.86 2.54 32.36
CA LEU A 870 24.30 1.36 31.59
C LEU A 870 25.82 1.38 31.37
N THR A 871 26.35 2.45 30.79
CA THR A 871 27.74 2.51 30.32
C THR A 871 28.77 2.63 31.44
N GLU A 872 28.38 3.17 32.60
CA GLU A 872 29.26 3.31 33.77
C GLU A 872 29.29 2.07 34.66
N HIS A 873 28.35 1.16 34.49
CA HIS A 873 28.35 -0.08 35.25
C HIS A 873 29.61 -0.91 34.91
N HIS A 874 30.45 -1.19 35.90
CA HIS A 874 31.78 -1.82 35.73
C HIS A 874 31.80 -3.05 34.79
N ARG A 875 30.78 -3.94 34.89
CA ARG A 875 30.68 -5.13 34.02
C ARG A 875 30.38 -4.79 32.55
N VAL A 876 29.62 -3.73 32.30
CA VAL A 876 29.25 -3.28 30.96
C VAL A 876 30.41 -2.49 30.36
N ARG A 877 31.01 -1.58 31.14
CA ARG A 877 32.16 -0.78 30.73
C ARG A 877 33.31 -1.64 30.23
N HIS A 878 33.65 -2.72 30.94
CA HIS A 878 34.71 -3.63 30.51
C HIS A 878 34.40 -4.26 29.14
N ARG A 879 33.17 -4.74 28.94
CA ARG A 879 32.77 -5.39 27.67
C ARG A 879 32.75 -4.41 26.50
N LEU A 880 32.29 -3.18 26.72
CA LEU A 880 32.27 -2.14 25.69
C LEU A 880 33.67 -1.55 25.41
N ALA A 881 34.64 -1.75 26.30
CA ALA A 881 36.03 -1.33 26.10
C ALA A 881 36.79 -2.25 25.13
N ASP A 882 36.37 -3.51 25.01
CA ASP A 882 37.00 -4.54 24.16
C ASP A 882 36.72 -4.34 22.65
N LEU A 883 36.16 -3.18 22.25
CA LEU A 883 35.80 -2.77 20.88
C LEU A 883 36.88 -1.96 20.16
#